data_AF-A0A6P9AHF9-F1
#
_entry.id   AF-A0A6P9AHF9-F1
#
_cell.length_a   1.000
_cell.length_b   1.000
_cell.length_c   1.000
_cell.angle_alpha   90.00
_cell.angle_beta   90.00
_cell.angle_gamma   90.00
#
_symmetry.space_group_name_H-M   'P 1'
#
loop_
_entity.id
_entity.type
_entity.pdbx_description
1 polymer ?
#
loop_
_entity_poly.entity_id
_entity_poly.type
_entity_poly.pdbx_seq_one_letter_code
_entity_poly.pdbx_strand_id
1 'polypeptide(L)'
;MRKRDVFLKAVCKDSIEEFLHFIQLHNDASDPFDLHELVQELSRKQKETLWNRLKDLLAKVLLDNPIEEWQKVKDDSMETEKNATQNQSTAVIQGVATIVTASVPTLDENIDIKALLECAVILNGILSLLPDSEKSLLGAIQCLSECWWEKGLEGKEQFGKTAFLMLLKKSLGKKTVVGADVTRLCHLHPVLLCFDYDSEESNEIKDLLLQFFMSPGYFKKEEGRRFLSFLFTWNVNFIKLIHGTIKNQLLCFPRSLMNHVAEVYFRAWKKSSGEILEVIEYSCIQDFMHHAVHLPRKSPLHSKVREMLSYFHKQNKCRQGVEEVLYRLYQPILWRALKARNSEIRSNAALLFGDAFPILDPSFNKNDMEKEIQRQFDELFAILEDPQPIIRSTGILGVGKITSKYWEMIPAAVLAELLKTLIEHLAFDASSADVRCAVFKCLPIILDNILSHPLLEQLLPTLKYNLHDNSEKVRVAFVDMLLKIKATKAAKFWKICPVEHLLTRLEIDSQPVSRRLVNLLISSFLPINQPEVWCERCVTLIQMNASAARTFYQYAHKYTSPTNIAKLMLAIRNCLNSSIQQQLKESESGDENNEKENMTVTDNLLSVDDIPSMAGFLEIIVILWRSIQKPLDCNEEAKNHIVQKFASVLPVYLKVFTDDRCVSPIIILASFIPPTAIPTFSCGVISKLKNMENGVTEKKYSTLLDCLCRWGKIGHILELICDWITAEPRNRKTNKTQRRVQIQETDEPKPELALDYLEYLLTHCMNRNCLLSLPRKKLDQFLRVLECGKDALDSYIQGCNLEYCGLYQATAVRAFSLYCRFNIHLLHKFVSEEQDYLSALEKTGTWIENSIVPHFLLEEEEDYLKPSSEIPHLVIQTYLAVCKDLIAVGLGDFEFQASLLNLASKIIYRRKGSNFIPMLLSILREIVEAFLACDIVNTDCITELLNNVQKMFQKILESMAFMLRRQQEEGIQLIHSAREPLGEFVHAFLSCVLIFPAIYRGVISSLLAAVVVEINCSLKKKVSNAEELITPKTFLDLPPLSSVLMAIVNKSANGARFFSK
;
A
#
# COMPACT_ATOMS: atom_id res chain seq x y z
N MET A 1 57.49 -53.63 26.07
CA MET A 1 57.78 -53.05 24.73
C MET A 1 57.17 -51.66 24.68
N ARG A 2 57.89 -50.65 24.17
CA ARG A 2 57.36 -49.28 24.11
C ARG A 2 56.19 -49.26 23.11
N LYS A 3 55.09 -48.57 23.42
CA LYS A 3 53.87 -48.47 22.56
C LYS A 3 54.20 -48.19 21.08
N ARG A 4 55.30 -47.46 20.83
CA ARG A 4 55.89 -47.15 19.51
C ARG A 4 56.22 -48.39 18.65
N ASP A 5 56.82 -49.42 19.25
CA ASP A 5 57.24 -50.62 18.51
C ASP A 5 56.04 -51.52 18.15
N VAL A 6 54.99 -51.49 18.98
CA VAL A 6 53.73 -52.20 18.73
C VAL A 6 52.98 -51.53 17.57
N PHE A 7 52.87 -50.20 17.59
CA PHE A 7 52.27 -49.44 16.50
C PHE A 7 52.99 -49.67 15.16
N LEU A 8 54.33 -49.56 15.13
CA LEU A 8 55.10 -49.80 13.90
C LEU A 8 54.87 -51.20 13.31
N LYS A 9 54.70 -52.22 14.17
CA LYS A 9 54.39 -53.60 13.75
C LYS A 9 52.97 -53.76 13.25
N ALA A 10 52.00 -53.05 13.83
CA ALA A 10 50.61 -53.08 13.41
C ALA A 10 50.39 -52.52 11.99
N VAL A 11 51.27 -51.64 11.49
CA VAL A 11 51.23 -51.14 10.10
C VAL A 11 51.71 -52.21 9.11
N CYS A 12 50.91 -53.27 8.91
CA CYS A 12 51.13 -54.31 7.89
C CYS A 12 49.81 -55.01 7.53
N LYS A 13 49.78 -55.69 6.36
CA LYS A 13 48.58 -56.38 5.84
C LYS A 13 48.07 -57.48 6.78
N ASP A 14 48.99 -58.14 7.48
CA ASP A 14 48.66 -59.27 8.36
C ASP A 14 48.06 -58.80 9.72
N SER A 15 47.95 -57.49 9.94
CA SER A 15 47.46 -56.89 11.20
C SER A 15 46.53 -55.69 10.96
N ILE A 16 45.68 -55.75 9.91
CA ILE A 16 44.73 -54.66 9.57
C ILE A 16 43.80 -54.31 10.74
N GLU A 17 43.32 -55.29 11.51
CA GLU A 17 42.45 -55.03 12.66
C GLU A 17 43.18 -54.28 13.78
N GLU A 18 44.43 -54.63 14.07
CA GLU A 18 45.26 -53.90 15.04
C GLU A 18 45.58 -52.48 14.57
N PHE A 19 45.86 -52.30 13.28
CA PHE A 19 46.04 -50.99 12.65
C PHE A 19 44.80 -50.10 12.82
N LEU A 20 43.63 -50.62 12.45
CA LEU A 20 42.36 -49.89 12.54
C LEU A 20 41.98 -49.62 14.00
N HIS A 21 42.33 -50.50 14.94
CA HIS A 21 42.14 -50.27 16.37
C HIS A 21 42.93 -49.04 16.85
N PHE A 22 44.20 -48.88 16.44
CA PHE A 22 44.96 -47.65 16.76
C PHE A 22 44.34 -46.39 16.16
N ILE A 23 43.78 -46.46 14.95
CA ILE A 23 43.06 -45.33 14.34
C ILE A 23 41.77 -45.02 15.11
N GLN A 24 41.04 -46.04 15.56
CA GLN A 24 39.83 -45.88 16.38
C GLN A 24 40.14 -45.24 17.73
N LEU A 25 41.21 -45.67 18.41
CA LEU A 25 41.67 -45.06 19.66
C LEU A 25 41.99 -43.57 19.49
N HIS A 26 42.60 -43.19 18.36
CA HIS A 26 42.89 -41.78 18.06
C HIS A 26 41.62 -40.94 17.80
N ASN A 27 40.59 -41.56 17.22
CA ASN A 27 39.34 -40.87 16.91
C ASN A 27 38.38 -40.78 18.12
N ASP A 28 38.61 -41.55 19.18
CA ASP A 28 37.83 -41.49 20.41
C ASP A 28 38.35 -40.37 21.33
N ALA A 29 37.59 -39.28 21.41
CA ALA A 29 37.94 -38.12 22.24
C ALA A 29 38.03 -38.42 23.76
N SER A 30 37.60 -39.61 24.19
CA SER A 30 37.68 -40.06 25.59
C SER A 30 38.94 -40.89 25.90
N ASP A 31 39.69 -41.34 24.89
CA ASP A 31 40.94 -42.09 25.07
C ASP A 31 42.16 -41.14 25.05
N PRO A 32 43.19 -41.37 25.90
CA PRO A 32 44.40 -40.53 25.92
C PRO A 32 45.36 -40.78 24.75
N PHE A 33 45.06 -41.67 23.81
CA PHE A 33 45.94 -41.99 22.69
C PHE A 33 45.90 -40.91 21.59
N ASP A 34 47.00 -40.16 21.44
CA ASP A 34 47.19 -39.21 20.34
C ASP A 34 48.24 -39.70 19.32
N LEU A 35 47.81 -39.82 18.07
CA LEU A 35 48.66 -40.23 16.97
C LEU A 35 49.70 -39.16 16.59
N HIS A 36 49.39 -37.87 16.78
CA HIS A 36 50.34 -36.77 16.59
C HIS A 36 51.50 -36.85 17.58
N GLU A 37 51.21 -37.07 18.86
CA GLU A 37 52.24 -37.25 19.90
C GLU A 37 53.10 -38.49 19.59
N LEU A 38 52.46 -39.61 19.25
CA LEU A 38 53.18 -40.85 18.93
C LEU A 38 54.15 -40.69 17.76
N VAL A 39 53.70 -40.06 16.65
CA VAL A 39 54.52 -39.85 15.46
C VAL A 39 55.63 -38.82 15.72
N GLN A 40 55.37 -37.80 16.53
CA GLN A 40 56.38 -36.82 16.94
C GLN A 40 57.53 -37.47 17.73
N GLU A 41 57.20 -38.45 18.58
CA GLU A 41 58.15 -39.17 19.43
C GLU A 41 59.02 -40.24 18.70
N LEU A 42 58.74 -40.53 17.43
CA LEU A 42 59.50 -41.50 16.64
C LEU A 42 60.87 -40.94 16.23
N SER A 43 61.91 -41.77 16.30
CA SER A 43 63.22 -41.43 15.72
C SER A 43 63.15 -41.35 14.19
N ARG A 44 64.10 -40.66 13.54
CA ARG A 44 64.14 -40.50 12.07
C ARG A 44 64.02 -41.82 11.31
N LYS A 45 64.81 -42.84 11.70
CA LYS A 45 64.74 -44.19 11.10
C LYS A 45 63.39 -44.87 11.32
N GLN A 46 62.74 -44.63 12.46
CA GLN A 46 61.41 -45.19 12.73
C GLN A 46 60.32 -44.52 11.89
N LYS A 47 60.44 -43.21 11.63
CA LYS A 47 59.55 -42.48 10.70
C LYS A 47 59.67 -42.98 9.27
N GLU A 48 60.90 -43.14 8.76
CA GLU A 48 61.15 -43.71 7.43
C GLU A 48 60.61 -45.15 7.32
N THR A 49 60.78 -45.96 8.37
CA THR A 49 60.24 -47.32 8.42
C THR A 49 58.71 -47.31 8.40
N LEU A 50 58.08 -46.40 9.17
CA LEU A 50 56.63 -46.22 9.18
C LEU A 50 56.11 -45.86 7.78
N TRP A 51 56.71 -44.87 7.11
CA TRP A 51 56.22 -44.40 5.81
C TRP A 51 56.38 -45.45 4.71
N ASN A 52 57.46 -46.23 4.71
CA ASN A 52 57.60 -47.36 3.78
C ASN A 52 56.54 -48.44 4.04
N ARG A 53 56.25 -48.75 5.30
CA ARG A 53 55.18 -49.69 5.66
C ARG A 53 53.79 -49.19 5.27
N LEU A 54 53.51 -47.90 5.45
CA LEU A 54 52.26 -47.27 5.02
C LEU A 54 52.10 -47.33 3.49
N LYS A 55 53.18 -47.07 2.75
CA LYS A 55 53.19 -47.17 1.29
C LYS A 55 52.87 -48.58 0.82
N ASP A 56 53.56 -49.58 1.39
CA ASP A 56 53.36 -50.98 1.04
C ASP A 56 51.94 -51.45 1.40
N LEU A 57 51.41 -50.98 2.53
CA LEU A 57 50.04 -51.26 2.96
C LEU A 57 49.02 -50.62 1.99
N LEU A 58 49.19 -49.34 1.65
CA LEU A 58 48.31 -48.61 0.74
C LEU A 58 48.31 -49.23 -0.66
N ALA A 59 49.49 -49.54 -1.22
CA ALA A 59 49.62 -50.17 -2.52
C ALA A 59 48.96 -51.56 -2.57
N LYS A 60 49.15 -52.37 -1.51
CA LYS A 60 48.52 -53.71 -1.42
C LYS A 60 47.00 -53.62 -1.32
N VAL A 61 46.47 -52.74 -0.48
CA VAL A 61 45.01 -52.58 -0.31
C VAL A 61 44.35 -52.13 -1.61
N LEU A 62 44.98 -51.21 -2.35
CA LEU A 62 44.47 -50.75 -3.65
C LEU A 62 44.55 -51.82 -4.75
N LEU A 63 45.54 -52.73 -4.68
CA LEU A 63 45.65 -53.88 -5.59
C LEU A 63 44.64 -54.99 -5.27
N ASP A 64 44.41 -55.25 -3.98
CA ASP A 64 43.47 -56.28 -3.51
C ASP A 64 42.00 -55.87 -3.76
N ASN A 65 41.70 -54.56 -3.73
CA ASN A 65 40.37 -54.01 -3.94
C ASN A 65 40.41 -52.68 -4.74
N PRO A 66 40.42 -52.74 -6.09
CA PRO A 66 40.51 -51.56 -6.94
C PRO A 66 39.26 -50.68 -6.84
N ILE A 67 39.46 -49.36 -6.76
CA ILE A 67 38.39 -48.39 -6.49
C ILE A 67 37.39 -48.29 -7.65
N GLU A 68 37.81 -48.58 -8.88
CA GLU A 68 36.96 -48.59 -10.08
C GLU A 68 35.81 -49.59 -10.00
N GLU A 69 35.92 -50.61 -9.14
CA GLU A 69 34.89 -51.63 -8.94
C GLU A 69 33.83 -51.22 -7.89
N TRP A 70 34.10 -50.17 -7.10
CA TRP A 70 33.24 -49.75 -5.99
C TRP A 70 31.89 -49.16 -6.44
N GLN A 71 31.78 -48.66 -7.67
CA GLN A 71 30.55 -48.08 -8.22
C GLN A 71 29.59 -49.12 -8.86
N LYS A 72 30.06 -50.35 -9.15
CA LYS A 72 29.26 -51.38 -9.85
C LYS A 72 28.37 -52.23 -8.94
N VAL A 73 28.40 -52.03 -7.63
CA VAL A 73 27.84 -52.95 -6.61
C VAL A 73 26.37 -52.63 -6.24
N LYS A 74 25.54 -52.15 -7.17
CA LYS A 74 24.14 -51.77 -6.85
C LYS A 74 23.03 -52.76 -7.25
N ASP A 75 23.34 -53.82 -7.99
CA ASP A 75 22.35 -54.83 -8.38
C ASP A 75 22.97 -56.24 -8.26
N ASP A 76 22.81 -56.88 -7.09
CA ASP A 76 22.51 -58.32 -6.92
C ASP A 76 22.94 -58.88 -5.55
N SER A 77 22.17 -59.86 -5.08
CA SER A 77 22.04 -60.45 -3.73
C SER A 77 23.27 -61.13 -3.08
N MET A 78 24.50 -60.70 -3.39
CA MET A 78 25.77 -61.08 -2.74
C MET A 78 26.37 -59.90 -1.93
N GLU A 79 25.51 -59.15 -1.23
CA GLU A 79 25.80 -57.78 -0.76
C GLU A 79 26.60 -57.65 0.54
N THR A 80 26.79 -58.69 1.37
CA THR A 80 27.36 -58.51 2.72
C THR A 80 28.90 -58.57 2.77
N GLU A 81 29.54 -59.51 2.08
CA GLU A 81 31.01 -59.68 2.12
C GLU A 81 31.76 -58.63 1.28
N LYS A 82 31.23 -58.26 0.10
CA LYS A 82 31.84 -57.24 -0.77
C LYS A 82 31.72 -55.83 -0.18
N ASN A 83 30.61 -55.50 0.48
CA ASN A 83 30.47 -54.23 1.19
C ASN A 83 31.36 -54.17 2.46
N ALA A 84 31.53 -55.29 3.18
CA ALA A 84 32.43 -55.35 4.33
C ALA A 84 33.91 -55.15 3.92
N THR A 85 34.34 -55.76 2.83
CA THR A 85 35.70 -55.60 2.28
C THR A 85 35.94 -54.19 1.73
N GLN A 86 34.94 -53.57 1.09
CA GLN A 86 34.99 -52.16 0.69
C GLN A 86 35.07 -51.20 1.89
N ASN A 87 34.26 -51.41 2.93
CA ASN A 87 34.29 -50.61 4.15
C ASN A 87 35.64 -50.73 4.88
N GLN A 88 36.21 -51.95 4.96
CA GLN A 88 37.53 -52.17 5.54
C GLN A 88 38.62 -51.49 4.72
N SER A 89 38.58 -51.59 3.39
CA SER A 89 39.54 -50.93 2.49
C SER A 89 39.48 -49.40 2.63
N THR A 90 38.28 -48.83 2.67
CA THR A 90 38.05 -47.40 2.90
C THR A 90 38.61 -46.95 4.26
N ALA A 91 38.35 -47.71 5.33
CA ALA A 91 38.86 -47.40 6.66
C ALA A 91 40.39 -47.46 6.73
N VAL A 92 41.03 -48.40 6.02
CA VAL A 92 42.49 -48.49 5.95
C VAL A 92 43.07 -47.30 5.19
N ILE A 93 42.52 -46.96 4.03
CA ILE A 93 42.98 -45.79 3.24
C ILE A 93 42.80 -44.49 4.05
N GLN A 94 41.67 -44.34 4.76
CA GLN A 94 41.43 -43.20 5.64
C GLN A 94 42.42 -43.15 6.81
N GLY A 95 42.72 -44.31 7.42
CA GLY A 95 43.73 -44.43 8.47
C GLY A 95 45.13 -44.05 7.98
N VAL A 96 45.51 -44.50 6.78
CA VAL A 96 46.77 -44.11 6.13
C VAL A 96 46.80 -42.60 5.89
N ALA A 97 45.76 -42.01 5.32
CA ALA A 97 45.67 -40.56 5.11
C ALA A 97 45.81 -39.76 6.42
N THR A 98 45.23 -40.26 7.52
CA THR A 98 45.32 -39.66 8.85
C THR A 98 46.75 -39.68 9.39
N ILE A 99 47.44 -40.83 9.30
CA ILE A 99 48.84 -40.96 9.76
C ILE A 99 49.80 -40.15 8.89
N VAL A 100 49.59 -40.14 7.56
CA VAL A 100 50.38 -39.31 6.64
C VAL A 100 50.20 -37.84 7.00
N THR A 101 48.98 -37.38 7.27
CA THR A 101 48.70 -36.00 7.71
C THR A 101 49.40 -35.69 9.03
N ALA A 102 49.31 -36.58 10.03
CA ALA A 102 49.97 -36.41 11.32
C ALA A 102 51.51 -36.43 11.22
N SER A 103 52.07 -37.02 10.16
CA SER A 103 53.51 -37.04 9.91
C SER A 103 54.05 -35.70 9.40
N VAL A 104 53.26 -34.92 8.67
CA VAL A 104 53.69 -33.66 8.00
C VAL A 104 54.28 -32.62 8.97
N PRO A 105 53.65 -32.32 10.13
CA PRO A 105 54.21 -31.36 11.09
C PRO A 105 55.58 -31.78 11.64
N THR A 106 55.84 -33.08 11.72
CA THR A 106 57.02 -33.69 12.37
C THR A 106 58.26 -33.78 11.47
N LEU A 107 58.20 -33.19 10.27
CA LEU A 107 59.27 -33.18 9.28
C LEU A 107 60.30 -32.06 9.57
N ASP A 108 61.59 -32.46 9.56
CA ASP A 108 62.78 -31.61 9.62
C ASP A 108 63.52 -31.63 8.27
N GLU A 109 64.39 -30.65 8.00
CA GLU A 109 65.12 -30.47 6.72
C GLU A 109 66.00 -31.65 6.27
N ASN A 110 66.31 -32.62 7.15
CA ASN A 110 67.29 -33.70 6.92
C ASN A 110 66.67 -35.12 6.88
N ILE A 111 65.37 -35.26 6.64
CA ILE A 111 64.67 -36.56 6.63
C ILE A 111 64.26 -36.94 5.20
N ASP A 112 64.43 -38.21 4.81
CA ASP A 112 63.98 -38.70 3.49
C ASP A 112 62.45 -38.84 3.45
N ILE A 113 61.80 -37.96 2.70
CA ILE A 113 60.34 -37.90 2.56
C ILE A 113 59.80 -38.70 1.36
N LYS A 114 60.65 -39.41 0.59
CA LYS A 114 60.23 -40.03 -0.68
C LYS A 114 59.06 -41.01 -0.52
N ALA A 115 59.14 -41.90 0.47
CA ALA A 115 58.06 -42.85 0.75
C ALA A 115 56.76 -42.15 1.21
N LEU A 116 56.88 -41.04 1.94
CA LEU A 116 55.74 -40.23 2.40
C LEU A 116 55.08 -39.48 1.24
N LEU A 117 55.88 -38.93 0.32
CA LEU A 117 55.41 -38.29 -0.91
C LEU A 117 54.71 -39.30 -1.82
N GLU A 118 55.27 -40.50 -2.01
CA GLU A 118 54.62 -41.58 -2.76
C GLU A 118 53.24 -41.93 -2.19
N CYS A 119 53.10 -42.05 -0.86
CA CYS A 119 51.80 -42.22 -0.21
C CYS A 119 50.83 -41.06 -0.54
N ALA A 120 51.29 -39.81 -0.42
CA ALA A 120 50.46 -38.64 -0.68
C ALA A 120 50.01 -38.58 -2.15
N VAL A 121 50.91 -38.88 -3.10
CA VAL A 121 50.60 -38.92 -4.54
C VAL A 121 49.58 -40.00 -4.86
N ILE A 122 49.73 -41.21 -4.29
CA ILE A 122 48.74 -42.29 -4.46
C ILE A 122 47.37 -41.85 -3.91
N LEU A 123 47.34 -41.30 -2.70
CA LEU A 123 46.10 -40.79 -2.07
C LEU A 123 45.44 -39.66 -2.87
N ASN A 124 46.22 -38.81 -3.53
CA ASN A 124 45.70 -37.75 -4.40
C ASN A 124 45.19 -38.31 -5.74
N GLY A 125 45.89 -39.31 -6.30
CA GLY A 125 45.53 -39.94 -7.58
C GLY A 125 44.22 -40.72 -7.55
N ILE A 126 43.86 -41.29 -6.39
CA ILE A 126 42.59 -42.01 -6.24
C ILE A 126 41.36 -41.10 -6.15
N LEU A 127 41.54 -39.79 -5.98
CA LEU A 127 40.45 -38.86 -5.69
C LEU A 127 39.37 -38.82 -6.77
N SER A 128 39.76 -38.84 -8.06
CA SER A 128 38.81 -38.81 -9.18
C SER A 128 37.98 -40.09 -9.31
N LEU A 129 38.37 -41.16 -8.62
CA LEU A 129 37.73 -42.48 -8.67
C LEU A 129 36.80 -42.73 -7.47
N LEU A 130 36.94 -41.95 -6.39
CA LEU A 130 36.16 -42.12 -5.16
C LEU A 130 34.70 -41.67 -5.34
N PRO A 131 33.71 -42.44 -4.84
CA PRO A 131 32.31 -42.04 -4.87
C PRO A 131 31.97 -40.97 -3.83
N ASP A 132 30.96 -40.14 -4.12
CA ASP A 132 30.48 -39.05 -3.24
C ASP A 132 29.94 -39.53 -1.87
N SER A 133 29.72 -40.84 -1.70
CA SER A 133 29.32 -41.46 -0.42
C SER A 133 30.44 -41.40 0.62
N GLU A 134 31.71 -41.45 0.20
CA GLU A 134 32.88 -41.56 1.10
C GLU A 134 33.37 -40.21 1.62
N LYS A 135 32.48 -39.48 2.30
CA LYS A 135 32.75 -38.12 2.81
C LYS A 135 33.89 -38.06 3.83
N SER A 136 34.08 -39.11 4.64
CA SER A 136 35.14 -39.15 5.66
C SER A 136 36.52 -39.29 5.03
N LEU A 137 36.66 -40.17 4.03
CA LEU A 137 37.91 -40.38 3.29
C LEU A 137 38.27 -39.15 2.46
N LEU A 138 37.30 -38.58 1.73
CA LEU A 138 37.49 -37.31 1.02
C LEU A 138 37.94 -36.19 1.98
N GLY A 139 37.35 -36.14 3.18
CA GLY A 139 37.76 -35.21 4.24
C GLY A 139 39.20 -35.41 4.70
N ALA A 140 39.65 -36.66 4.87
CA ALA A 140 41.02 -36.98 5.28
C ALA A 140 42.06 -36.61 4.19
N ILE A 141 41.77 -36.91 2.91
CA ILE A 141 42.64 -36.53 1.78
C ILE A 141 42.71 -35.00 1.62
N GLN A 142 41.58 -34.32 1.84
CA GLN A 142 41.53 -32.85 1.85
C GLN A 142 42.44 -32.27 2.95
N CYS A 143 42.34 -32.77 4.19
CA CYS A 143 43.19 -32.33 5.31
C CYS A 143 44.68 -32.59 5.06
N LEU A 144 45.02 -33.75 4.50
CA LEU A 144 46.38 -34.06 4.07
C LEU A 144 46.90 -33.01 3.08
N SER A 145 46.12 -32.74 2.04
CA SER A 145 46.51 -31.82 0.96
C SER A 145 46.70 -30.39 1.46
N GLU A 146 45.85 -29.94 2.40
CA GLU A 146 46.00 -28.64 3.07
C GLU A 146 47.28 -28.57 3.92
N CYS A 147 47.53 -29.59 4.76
CA CYS A 147 48.74 -29.65 5.59
C CYS A 147 50.02 -29.69 4.73
N TRP A 148 49.97 -30.40 3.61
CA TRP A 148 51.09 -30.50 2.66
C TRP A 148 51.42 -29.14 2.03
N TRP A 149 50.38 -28.38 1.64
CA TRP A 149 50.52 -27.03 1.13
C TRP A 149 51.11 -26.07 2.17
N GLU A 150 50.57 -26.06 3.39
CA GLU A 150 51.00 -25.16 4.47
C GLU A 150 52.46 -25.38 4.88
N LYS A 151 52.94 -26.64 4.88
CA LYS A 151 54.33 -26.98 5.19
C LYS A 151 55.29 -26.62 4.04
N GLY A 152 54.80 -26.45 2.81
CA GLY A 152 55.61 -26.02 1.67
C GLY A 152 56.51 -27.11 1.07
N LEU A 153 56.09 -28.37 1.15
CA LEU A 153 56.87 -29.54 0.72
C LEU A 153 56.99 -29.68 -0.81
N GLU A 154 57.80 -30.64 -1.26
CA GLU A 154 57.92 -31.00 -2.68
C GLU A 154 56.53 -31.39 -3.26
N GLY A 155 56.26 -30.94 -4.49
CA GLY A 155 54.97 -31.18 -5.16
C GLY A 155 53.78 -30.41 -4.58
N LYS A 156 53.98 -29.44 -3.66
CA LYS A 156 52.90 -28.70 -2.99
C LYS A 156 51.85 -28.12 -3.94
N GLU A 157 52.23 -27.69 -5.14
CA GLU A 157 51.31 -27.09 -6.10
C GLU A 157 50.16 -28.04 -6.45
N GLN A 158 50.45 -29.31 -6.70
CA GLN A 158 49.42 -30.31 -7.05
C GLN A 158 48.46 -30.54 -5.88
N PHE A 159 48.98 -30.70 -4.66
CA PHE A 159 48.17 -30.89 -3.46
C PHE A 159 47.36 -29.65 -3.10
N GLY A 160 47.95 -28.46 -3.25
CA GLY A 160 47.27 -27.18 -3.11
C GLY A 160 46.08 -27.09 -4.06
N LYS A 161 46.30 -27.35 -5.36
CA LYS A 161 45.25 -27.36 -6.40
C LYS A 161 44.09 -28.29 -6.02
N THR A 162 44.39 -29.51 -5.59
CA THR A 162 43.39 -30.47 -5.10
C THR A 162 42.62 -29.93 -3.90
N ALA A 163 43.31 -29.49 -2.85
CA ALA A 163 42.71 -28.97 -1.63
C ALA A 163 41.75 -27.81 -1.93
N PHE A 164 42.20 -26.88 -2.78
CA PHE A 164 41.42 -25.72 -3.19
C PHE A 164 40.16 -26.12 -3.95
N LEU A 165 40.27 -27.01 -4.96
CA LEU A 165 39.13 -27.53 -5.72
C LEU A 165 38.09 -28.22 -4.83
N MET A 166 38.54 -29.08 -3.92
CA MET A 166 37.66 -29.79 -2.99
C MET A 166 36.93 -28.82 -2.05
N LEU A 167 37.62 -27.80 -1.54
CA LEU A 167 37.01 -26.78 -0.69
C LEU A 167 35.99 -25.91 -1.43
N LEU A 168 36.26 -25.55 -2.69
CA LEU A 168 35.31 -24.80 -3.52
C LEU A 168 34.01 -25.60 -3.70
N LYS A 169 34.12 -26.87 -4.13
CA LYS A 169 32.97 -27.78 -4.30
C LYS A 169 32.20 -27.98 -3.00
N LYS A 170 32.91 -28.20 -1.88
CA LYS A 170 32.32 -28.38 -0.54
C LYS A 170 31.59 -27.13 -0.05
N SER A 171 32.14 -25.94 -0.28
CA SER A 171 31.50 -24.68 0.12
C SER A 171 30.23 -24.42 -0.68
N LEU A 172 30.26 -24.66 -1.99
CA LEU A 172 29.10 -24.45 -2.88
C LEU A 172 28.00 -25.50 -2.70
N GLY A 173 28.35 -26.75 -2.37
CA GLY A 173 27.38 -27.84 -2.19
C GLY A 173 26.49 -27.69 -0.94
N LYS A 174 26.80 -26.77 -0.02
CA LYS A 174 26.01 -26.53 1.20
C LYS A 174 24.94 -25.47 0.96
N LYS A 175 23.70 -25.74 1.42
CA LYS A 175 22.59 -24.75 1.39
C LYS A 175 22.89 -23.45 2.15
N THR A 176 23.70 -23.55 3.20
CA THR A 176 24.09 -22.41 4.05
C THR A 176 25.60 -22.23 4.01
N VAL A 177 26.05 -21.00 3.77
CA VAL A 177 27.48 -20.65 3.76
C VAL A 177 28.06 -20.87 5.17
N VAL A 178 29.05 -21.75 5.29
CA VAL A 178 29.77 -22.02 6.54
C VAL A 178 30.98 -21.10 6.62
N GLY A 179 31.12 -20.34 7.71
CA GLY A 179 32.20 -19.34 7.85
C GLY A 179 33.59 -19.98 7.82
N ALA A 180 33.76 -21.11 8.53
CA ALA A 180 35.02 -21.83 8.60
C ALA A 180 35.55 -22.30 7.22
N ASP A 181 34.67 -22.75 6.33
CA ASP A 181 35.07 -23.18 4.98
C ASP A 181 35.59 -21.98 4.16
N VAL A 182 34.94 -20.82 4.28
CA VAL A 182 35.36 -19.58 3.61
C VAL A 182 36.68 -19.06 4.19
N THR A 183 36.89 -19.18 5.50
CA THR A 183 38.17 -18.82 6.13
C THR A 183 39.31 -19.70 5.62
N ARG A 184 39.09 -21.01 5.47
CA ARG A 184 40.08 -21.94 4.87
C ARG A 184 40.38 -21.56 3.42
N LEU A 185 39.36 -21.26 2.61
CA LEU A 185 39.54 -20.74 1.25
C LEU A 185 40.32 -19.43 1.22
N CYS A 186 40.10 -18.54 2.18
CA CYS A 186 40.90 -17.32 2.33
C CYS A 186 42.37 -17.62 2.64
N HIS A 187 42.70 -18.67 3.39
CA HIS A 187 44.09 -19.04 3.67
C HIS A 187 44.77 -19.70 2.46
N LEU A 188 44.03 -20.52 1.71
CA LEU A 188 44.54 -21.18 0.50
C LEU A 188 44.53 -20.31 -0.76
N HIS A 189 44.16 -19.03 -0.66
CA HIS A 189 44.08 -18.14 -1.81
C HIS A 189 45.36 -18.09 -2.70
N PRO A 190 46.60 -18.24 -2.19
CA PRO A 190 47.79 -18.22 -3.05
C PRO A 190 47.86 -19.42 -4.00
N VAL A 191 47.18 -20.52 -3.71
CA VAL A 191 47.05 -21.69 -4.61
C VAL A 191 46.47 -21.28 -5.97
N LEU A 192 45.61 -20.26 -5.98
CA LEU A 192 45.00 -19.80 -7.23
C LEU A 192 46.04 -19.38 -8.28
N LEU A 193 47.20 -18.88 -7.83
CA LEU A 193 48.32 -18.50 -8.71
C LEU A 193 49.03 -19.70 -9.35
N CYS A 194 48.82 -20.91 -8.85
CA CYS A 194 49.37 -22.13 -9.46
C CYS A 194 48.53 -22.62 -10.65
N PHE A 195 47.32 -22.10 -10.84
CA PHE A 195 46.47 -22.42 -12.00
C PHE A 195 46.80 -21.50 -13.17
N ASP A 196 47.15 -22.08 -14.31
CA ASP A 196 47.30 -21.35 -15.56
C ASP A 196 45.91 -20.93 -16.06
N TYR A 197 45.70 -19.64 -16.26
CA TYR A 197 44.41 -19.11 -16.66
C TYR A 197 44.00 -19.60 -18.06
N ASP A 198 44.94 -19.76 -18.99
CA ASP A 198 44.63 -20.10 -20.38
C ASP A 198 44.46 -21.61 -20.62
N SER A 199 44.73 -22.45 -19.61
CA SER A 199 44.53 -23.90 -19.71
C SER A 199 43.06 -24.30 -19.64
N GLU A 200 42.70 -25.38 -20.34
CA GLU A 200 41.35 -25.96 -20.29
C GLU A 200 41.00 -26.53 -18.90
N GLU A 201 42.02 -27.03 -18.18
CA GLU A 201 41.89 -27.56 -16.82
C GLU A 201 41.36 -26.50 -15.83
N SER A 202 41.63 -25.22 -16.10
CA SER A 202 41.18 -24.11 -15.26
C SER A 202 39.73 -23.69 -15.52
N ASN A 203 39.06 -24.24 -16.54
CA ASN A 203 37.66 -23.88 -16.84
C ASN A 203 36.70 -24.27 -15.70
N GLU A 204 36.89 -25.45 -15.11
CA GLU A 204 36.10 -25.88 -13.95
C GLU A 204 36.24 -24.88 -12.78
N ILE A 205 37.46 -24.37 -12.57
CA ILE A 205 37.75 -23.42 -11.48
C ILE A 205 37.13 -22.06 -11.77
N LYS A 206 37.22 -21.58 -13.01
CA LYS A 206 36.55 -20.33 -13.42
C LYS A 206 35.06 -20.42 -13.12
N ASP A 207 34.40 -21.51 -13.51
CA ASP A 207 32.96 -21.71 -13.28
C ASP A 207 32.62 -21.78 -11.80
N LEU A 208 33.37 -22.56 -11.00
CA LEU A 208 33.17 -22.66 -9.56
C LEU A 208 33.33 -21.30 -8.89
N LEU A 209 34.39 -20.54 -9.22
CA LEU A 209 34.64 -19.22 -8.64
C LEU A 209 33.55 -18.20 -9.00
N LEU A 210 33.02 -18.24 -10.23
CA LEU A 210 31.91 -17.36 -10.64
C LEU A 210 30.62 -17.66 -9.86
N GLN A 211 30.35 -18.91 -9.48
CA GLN A 211 29.18 -19.27 -8.67
C GLN A 211 29.20 -18.60 -7.27
N PHE A 212 30.38 -18.31 -6.69
CA PHE A 212 30.44 -17.56 -5.43
C PHE A 212 29.85 -16.15 -5.57
N PHE A 213 30.04 -15.51 -6.72
CA PHE A 213 29.47 -14.19 -7.03
C PHE A 213 27.96 -14.24 -7.31
N MET A 214 27.37 -15.43 -7.49
CA MET A 214 25.93 -15.60 -7.65
C MET A 214 25.19 -15.77 -6.32
N SER A 215 25.88 -16.15 -5.25
CA SER A 215 25.26 -16.42 -3.95
C SER A 215 25.33 -15.21 -2.99
N PRO A 216 24.18 -14.69 -2.51
CA PRO A 216 24.14 -13.58 -1.55
C PRO A 216 24.83 -13.89 -0.22
N GLY A 217 24.95 -15.17 0.14
CA GLY A 217 25.50 -15.59 1.43
C GLY A 217 26.96 -15.19 1.62
N TYR A 218 27.76 -15.24 0.56
CA TYR A 218 29.19 -14.89 0.61
C TYR A 218 29.41 -13.39 0.77
N PHE A 219 28.60 -12.54 0.14
CA PHE A 219 28.69 -11.08 0.29
C PHE A 219 28.33 -10.60 1.71
N LYS A 220 27.40 -11.29 2.40
CA LYS A 220 26.98 -10.91 3.75
C LYS A 220 28.07 -11.16 4.81
N LYS A 221 28.93 -12.16 4.60
CA LYS A 221 30.02 -12.49 5.53
C LYS A 221 31.29 -11.69 5.23
N GLU A 222 32.01 -11.29 6.27
CA GLU A 222 33.24 -10.49 6.15
C GLU A 222 34.36 -11.27 5.46
N GLU A 223 34.51 -12.54 5.81
CA GLU A 223 35.47 -13.48 5.23
C GLU A 223 35.16 -13.70 3.74
N GLY A 224 33.88 -13.83 3.40
CA GLY A 224 33.44 -13.95 2.01
C GLY A 224 33.79 -12.73 1.19
N ARG A 225 33.56 -11.51 1.71
CA ARG A 225 33.97 -10.27 1.02
C ARG A 225 35.49 -10.19 0.81
N ARG A 226 36.29 -10.66 1.76
CA ARG A 226 37.77 -10.73 1.60
C ARG A 226 38.16 -11.69 0.48
N PHE A 227 37.62 -12.90 0.50
CA PHE A 227 37.87 -13.91 -0.54
C PHE A 227 37.47 -13.39 -1.93
N LEU A 228 36.24 -12.90 -2.08
CA LEU A 228 35.73 -12.37 -3.35
C LEU A 228 36.57 -11.21 -3.86
N SER A 229 37.05 -10.32 -2.98
CA SER A 229 37.91 -9.19 -3.39
C SER A 229 39.29 -9.65 -3.89
N PHE A 230 39.80 -10.76 -3.37
CA PHE A 230 41.06 -11.34 -3.83
C PHE A 230 40.93 -11.93 -5.24
N LEU A 231 39.79 -12.51 -5.62
CA LEU A 231 39.62 -13.12 -6.95
C LEU A 231 39.79 -12.13 -8.11
N PHE A 232 39.66 -10.83 -7.86
CA PHE A 232 39.96 -9.78 -8.84
C PHE A 232 41.44 -9.69 -9.21
N THR A 233 42.35 -10.24 -8.40
CA THR A 233 43.79 -10.15 -8.65
C THR A 233 44.35 -11.30 -9.48
N TRP A 234 43.53 -12.27 -9.90
CA TRP A 234 44.01 -13.47 -10.58
C TRP A 234 44.36 -13.21 -12.06
N ASN A 235 43.43 -12.63 -12.83
CA ASN A 235 43.63 -12.35 -14.26
C ASN A 235 42.69 -11.22 -14.75
N VAL A 236 43.18 -10.37 -15.64
CA VAL A 236 42.43 -9.22 -16.19
C VAL A 236 41.14 -9.62 -16.94
N ASN A 237 41.16 -10.74 -17.67
CA ASN A 237 39.97 -11.26 -18.36
C ASN A 237 38.97 -11.87 -17.37
N PHE A 238 39.46 -12.46 -16.27
CA PHE A 238 38.61 -12.96 -15.21
C PHE A 238 37.82 -11.85 -14.52
N ILE A 239 38.42 -10.66 -14.33
CA ILE A 239 37.72 -9.49 -13.77
C ILE A 239 36.48 -9.14 -14.61
N LYS A 240 36.59 -9.20 -15.94
CA LYS A 240 35.47 -8.94 -16.85
C LYS A 240 34.36 -9.97 -16.70
N LEU A 241 34.72 -11.25 -16.50
CA LEU A 241 33.77 -12.34 -16.22
C LEU A 241 33.08 -12.17 -14.86
N ILE A 242 33.82 -11.78 -13.82
CA ILE A 242 33.27 -11.45 -12.49
C ILE A 242 32.27 -10.31 -12.62
N HIS A 243 32.66 -9.23 -13.31
CA HIS A 243 31.82 -8.05 -13.47
C HIS A 243 30.52 -8.37 -14.24
N GLY A 244 30.63 -9.11 -15.35
CA GLY A 244 29.48 -9.60 -16.12
C GLY A 244 28.55 -10.48 -15.28
N THR A 245 29.13 -11.38 -14.47
CA THR A 245 28.37 -12.25 -13.56
C THR A 245 27.61 -11.45 -12.52
N ILE A 246 28.26 -10.48 -11.86
CA ILE A 246 27.60 -9.61 -10.88
C ILE A 246 26.47 -8.82 -11.54
N LYS A 247 26.69 -8.24 -12.74
CA LYS A 247 25.66 -7.50 -13.49
C LYS A 247 24.42 -8.35 -13.77
N ASN A 248 24.60 -9.59 -14.21
CA ASN A 248 23.50 -10.52 -14.46
C ASN A 248 22.71 -10.85 -13.18
N GLN A 249 23.38 -10.87 -12.02
CA GLN A 249 22.75 -11.17 -10.73
C GLN A 249 22.13 -9.96 -10.03
N LEU A 250 22.39 -8.73 -10.48
CA LEU A 250 21.85 -7.52 -9.85
C LEU A 250 20.32 -7.50 -9.81
N LEU A 251 19.63 -8.12 -10.78
CA LEU A 251 18.17 -8.22 -10.76
C LEU A 251 17.69 -9.05 -9.57
N CYS A 252 18.37 -10.17 -9.28
CA CYS A 252 18.03 -11.12 -8.23
C CYS A 252 18.42 -10.62 -6.83
N PHE A 253 19.47 -9.82 -6.72
CA PHE A 253 19.97 -9.36 -5.42
C PHE A 253 19.06 -8.34 -4.73
N PRO A 254 18.86 -8.43 -3.40
CA PRO A 254 18.15 -7.40 -2.66
C PRO A 254 18.97 -6.12 -2.58
N ARG A 255 18.31 -4.96 -2.53
CA ARG A 255 18.98 -3.65 -2.48
C ARG A 255 19.92 -3.49 -1.28
N SER A 256 19.59 -4.10 -0.14
CA SER A 256 20.44 -4.09 1.06
C SER A 256 21.81 -4.75 0.88
N LEU A 257 21.97 -5.60 -0.15
CA LEU A 257 23.24 -6.26 -0.45
C LEU A 257 24.21 -5.33 -1.21
N MET A 258 23.73 -4.27 -1.85
CA MET A 258 24.52 -3.45 -2.77
C MET A 258 25.74 -2.80 -2.11
N ASN A 259 25.63 -2.37 -0.85
CA ASN A 259 26.76 -1.84 -0.09
C ASN A 259 27.86 -2.89 0.13
N HIS A 260 27.49 -4.16 0.35
CA HIS A 260 28.44 -5.26 0.49
C HIS A 260 29.11 -5.63 -0.84
N VAL A 261 28.36 -5.59 -1.94
CA VAL A 261 28.93 -5.80 -3.29
C VAL A 261 29.89 -4.67 -3.64
N ALA A 262 29.52 -3.42 -3.38
CA ALA A 262 30.38 -2.26 -3.61
C ALA A 262 31.67 -2.31 -2.77
N GLU A 263 31.57 -2.80 -1.53
CA GLU A 263 32.75 -3.03 -0.68
C GLU A 263 33.74 -4.03 -1.30
N VAL A 264 33.27 -5.09 -1.96
CA VAL A 264 34.15 -6.05 -2.65
C VAL A 264 34.95 -5.35 -3.77
N TYR A 265 34.28 -4.58 -4.62
CA TYR A 265 34.96 -3.77 -5.65
C TYR A 265 35.93 -2.76 -5.05
N PHE A 266 35.52 -2.07 -3.97
CA PHE A 266 36.37 -1.10 -3.30
C PHE A 266 37.65 -1.73 -2.73
N ARG A 267 37.53 -2.91 -2.10
CA ARG A 267 38.67 -3.67 -1.55
C ARG A 267 39.60 -4.16 -2.66
N ALA A 268 39.03 -4.66 -3.76
CA ALA A 268 39.79 -5.08 -4.93
C ALA A 268 40.56 -3.91 -5.54
N TRP A 269 39.88 -2.79 -5.79
CA TRP A 269 40.49 -1.54 -6.28
C TRP A 269 41.64 -1.09 -5.39
N LYS A 270 41.43 -0.98 -4.08
CA LYS A 270 42.44 -0.50 -3.12
C LYS A 270 43.72 -1.35 -3.10
N LYS A 271 43.63 -2.65 -3.38
CA LYS A 271 44.77 -3.59 -3.36
C LYS A 271 45.44 -3.77 -4.71
N SER A 272 44.85 -3.25 -5.78
CA SER A 272 45.31 -3.50 -7.15
C SER A 272 46.31 -2.43 -7.61
N SER A 273 47.15 -2.78 -8.58
CA SER A 273 48.08 -1.87 -9.27
C SER A 273 48.26 -2.30 -10.72
N GLY A 274 48.82 -1.42 -11.57
CA GLY A 274 49.04 -1.69 -12.99
C GLY A 274 47.75 -1.98 -13.76
N GLU A 275 47.81 -2.92 -14.70
CA GLU A 275 46.68 -3.27 -15.60
C GLU A 275 45.42 -3.72 -14.87
N ILE A 276 45.55 -4.43 -13.73
CA ILE A 276 44.40 -4.88 -12.93
C ILE A 276 43.61 -3.68 -12.40
N LEU A 277 44.32 -2.64 -11.93
CA LEU A 277 43.69 -1.41 -11.43
C LEU A 277 42.91 -0.71 -12.55
N GLU A 278 43.51 -0.57 -13.74
CA GLU A 278 42.87 0.04 -14.90
C GLU A 278 41.59 -0.70 -15.31
N VAL A 279 41.63 -2.05 -15.33
CA VAL A 279 40.43 -2.85 -15.66
C VAL A 279 39.34 -2.65 -14.60
N ILE A 280 39.66 -2.65 -13.31
CA ILE A 280 38.66 -2.41 -12.25
C ILE A 280 38.04 -1.02 -12.40
N GLU A 281 38.85 0.00 -12.68
CA GLU A 281 38.37 1.37 -12.80
C GLU A 281 37.52 1.58 -14.05
N TYR A 282 38.05 1.27 -15.24
CA TYR A 282 37.41 1.60 -16.51
C TYR A 282 36.41 0.53 -16.98
N SER A 283 36.67 -0.76 -16.73
CA SER A 283 35.76 -1.84 -17.17
C SER A 283 34.67 -2.17 -16.15
N CYS A 284 34.82 -1.78 -14.88
CA CYS A 284 33.85 -2.11 -13.83
C CYS A 284 33.21 -0.88 -13.18
N ILE A 285 33.99 -0.02 -12.52
CA ILE A 285 33.45 1.12 -11.75
C ILE A 285 32.82 2.14 -12.71
N GLN A 286 33.53 2.50 -13.78
CA GLN A 286 33.02 3.44 -14.78
C GLN A 286 31.82 2.88 -15.55
N ASP A 287 31.75 1.56 -15.77
CA ASP A 287 30.57 0.90 -16.33
C ASP A 287 29.33 1.12 -15.44
N PHE A 288 29.46 0.96 -14.11
CA PHE A 288 28.37 1.28 -13.19
C PHE A 288 28.01 2.77 -13.19
N MET A 289 28.98 3.67 -13.28
CA MET A 289 28.72 5.11 -13.42
C MET A 289 27.94 5.42 -14.70
N HIS A 290 28.30 4.80 -15.82
CA HIS A 290 27.61 4.93 -17.09
C HIS A 290 26.16 4.43 -16.98
N HIS A 291 25.94 3.25 -16.40
CA HIS A 291 24.59 2.69 -16.21
C HIS A 291 23.74 3.50 -15.22
N ALA A 292 24.34 4.06 -14.16
CA ALA A 292 23.62 4.89 -13.20
C ALA A 292 23.02 6.15 -13.86
N VAL A 293 23.67 6.67 -14.90
CA VAL A 293 23.17 7.79 -15.69
C VAL A 293 22.11 7.35 -16.71
N HIS A 294 22.35 6.25 -17.44
CA HIS A 294 21.56 5.88 -18.61
C HIS A 294 20.37 4.97 -18.34
N LEU A 295 20.34 4.28 -17.18
CA LEU A 295 19.22 3.40 -16.85
C LEU A 295 17.91 4.21 -16.64
N PRO A 296 16.78 3.74 -17.19
CA PRO A 296 15.49 4.37 -16.92
C PRO A 296 15.18 4.37 -15.43
N ARG A 297 14.58 5.46 -14.91
CA ARG A 297 14.32 5.59 -13.46
C ARG A 297 13.40 4.51 -12.90
N LYS A 298 12.50 3.99 -13.73
CA LYS A 298 11.57 2.88 -13.38
C LYS A 298 12.27 1.52 -13.30
N SER A 299 13.50 1.40 -13.79
CA SER A 299 14.25 0.15 -13.74
C SER A 299 14.53 -0.26 -12.28
N PRO A 300 14.28 -1.54 -11.90
CA PRO A 300 14.63 -2.02 -10.57
C PRO A 300 16.16 -1.98 -10.31
N LEU A 301 16.97 -1.91 -11.38
CA LEU A 301 18.42 -1.83 -11.30
C LEU A 301 18.93 -0.42 -11.00
N HIS A 302 18.23 0.63 -11.44
CA HIS A 302 18.72 2.01 -11.30
C HIS A 302 19.01 2.36 -9.83
N SER A 303 18.09 2.04 -8.92
CA SER A 303 18.28 2.28 -7.49
C SER A 303 19.42 1.44 -6.87
N LYS A 304 19.67 0.24 -7.39
CA LYS A 304 20.71 -0.68 -6.92
C LYS A 304 22.10 -0.21 -7.33
N VAL A 305 22.27 0.15 -8.60
CA VAL A 305 23.55 0.69 -9.12
C VAL A 305 23.90 2.00 -8.42
N ARG A 306 22.93 2.89 -8.20
CA ARG A 306 23.16 4.12 -7.44
C ARG A 306 23.58 3.85 -6.00
N GLU A 307 22.95 2.87 -5.34
CA GLU A 307 23.34 2.46 -3.98
C GLU A 307 24.80 1.98 -3.94
N MET A 308 25.23 1.19 -4.94
CA MET A 308 26.63 0.75 -5.04
C MET A 308 27.60 1.92 -5.17
N LEU A 309 27.31 2.89 -6.04
CA LEU A 309 28.14 4.09 -6.21
C LEU A 309 28.17 4.98 -4.97
N SER A 310 27.06 5.04 -4.23
CA SER A 310 27.00 5.81 -2.97
C SER A 310 28.02 5.35 -1.93
N TYR A 311 28.44 4.08 -1.98
CA TYR A 311 29.53 3.58 -1.14
C TYR A 311 30.85 4.30 -1.44
N PHE A 312 31.21 4.45 -2.72
CA PHE A 312 32.42 5.18 -3.13
C PHE A 312 32.35 6.66 -2.74
N HIS A 313 31.20 7.33 -2.99
CA HIS A 313 31.00 8.73 -2.60
C HIS A 313 31.15 8.97 -1.09
N LYS A 314 30.69 8.03 -0.25
CA LYS A 314 30.86 8.11 1.20
C LYS A 314 32.31 7.93 1.65
N GLN A 315 33.10 7.12 0.94
CA GLN A 315 34.52 6.90 1.26
C GLN A 315 35.42 8.08 0.87
N ASN A 316 34.93 9.01 0.03
CA ASN A 316 35.69 10.12 -0.53
C ASN A 316 36.51 10.89 0.53
N LYS A 317 35.89 11.22 1.67
CA LYS A 317 36.55 11.97 2.77
C LYS A 317 37.43 11.13 3.70
N CYS A 318 37.30 9.80 3.66
CA CYS A 318 37.90 8.92 4.68
C CYS A 318 39.13 8.18 4.17
N ARG A 319 39.35 8.11 2.85
CA ARG A 319 40.40 7.28 2.25
C ARG A 319 41.10 8.01 1.11
N GLN A 320 42.43 8.04 1.18
CA GLN A 320 43.29 8.65 0.17
C GLN A 320 43.11 7.98 -1.21
N GLY A 321 43.18 8.78 -2.27
CA GLY A 321 43.11 8.35 -3.67
C GLY A 321 41.69 8.19 -4.24
N VAL A 322 40.64 8.18 -3.42
CA VAL A 322 39.25 8.07 -3.90
C VAL A 322 38.83 9.32 -4.69
N GLU A 323 39.22 10.50 -4.23
CA GLU A 323 38.93 11.79 -4.89
C GLU A 323 39.43 11.82 -6.34
N GLU A 324 40.71 11.45 -6.54
CA GLU A 324 41.36 11.41 -7.87
C GLU A 324 40.63 10.46 -8.83
N VAL A 325 40.29 9.25 -8.36
CA VAL A 325 39.60 8.25 -9.19
C VAL A 325 38.18 8.68 -9.51
N LEU A 326 37.43 9.23 -8.55
CA LEU A 326 36.09 9.77 -8.82
C LEU A 326 36.15 10.91 -9.84
N TYR A 327 37.12 11.81 -9.72
CA TYR A 327 37.34 12.89 -10.69
C TYR A 327 37.60 12.34 -12.10
N ARG A 328 38.57 11.43 -12.26
CA ARG A 328 38.94 10.83 -13.54
C ARG A 328 37.80 10.04 -14.19
N LEU A 329 37.12 9.20 -13.41
CA LEU A 329 36.08 8.31 -13.97
C LEU A 329 34.78 9.02 -14.29
N TYR A 330 34.41 10.09 -13.56
CA TYR A 330 33.23 10.89 -13.89
C TYR A 330 33.44 11.88 -15.04
N GLN A 331 34.68 12.32 -15.29
CA GLN A 331 35.01 13.35 -16.28
C GLN A 331 34.35 13.13 -17.66
N PRO A 332 34.38 11.93 -18.29
CA PRO A 332 33.77 11.74 -19.60
C PRO A 332 32.25 11.51 -19.57
N ILE A 333 31.66 11.23 -18.40
CA ILE A 333 30.26 10.79 -18.28
C ILE A 333 29.38 11.90 -17.72
N LEU A 334 29.71 12.42 -16.54
CA LEU A 334 28.78 13.22 -15.74
C LEU A 334 28.46 14.55 -16.41
N TRP A 335 29.49 15.28 -16.82
CA TRP A 335 29.35 16.62 -17.41
C TRP A 335 28.62 16.59 -18.76
N ARG A 336 28.84 15.55 -19.56
CA ARG A 336 28.11 15.32 -20.81
C ARG A 336 26.65 14.96 -20.53
N ALA A 337 26.40 14.13 -19.52
CA ALA A 337 25.07 13.68 -19.15
C ALA A 337 24.19 14.80 -18.58
N LEU A 338 24.77 15.73 -17.81
CA LEU A 338 24.08 16.95 -17.35
C LEU A 338 23.57 17.81 -18.51
N LYS A 339 24.21 17.74 -19.67
CA LYS A 339 23.86 18.50 -20.89
C LYS A 339 23.15 17.65 -21.94
N ALA A 340 22.71 16.45 -21.59
CA ALA A 340 22.04 15.54 -22.52
C ALA A 340 20.68 16.05 -22.98
N ARG A 341 20.26 15.72 -24.21
CA ARG A 341 18.91 16.08 -24.70
C ARG A 341 17.80 15.38 -23.92
N ASN A 342 18.04 14.15 -23.46
CA ASN A 342 17.08 13.36 -22.69
C ASN A 342 17.03 13.84 -21.23
N SER A 343 15.83 14.20 -20.76
CA SER A 343 15.59 14.71 -19.41
C SER A 343 15.82 13.67 -18.30
N GLU A 344 15.55 12.38 -18.54
CA GLU A 344 15.82 11.34 -17.54
C GLU A 344 17.33 11.19 -17.30
N ILE A 345 18.12 11.22 -18.37
CA ILE A 345 19.59 11.19 -18.29
C ILE A 345 20.11 12.38 -17.50
N ARG A 346 19.66 13.61 -17.82
CA ARG A 346 20.03 14.81 -17.06
C ARG A 346 19.63 14.69 -15.59
N SER A 347 18.43 14.19 -15.31
CA SER A 347 17.92 14.04 -13.95
C SER A 347 18.72 13.00 -13.14
N ASN A 348 19.14 11.89 -13.76
CA ASN A 348 20.00 10.91 -13.12
C ASN A 348 21.41 11.45 -12.87
N ALA A 349 21.96 12.19 -13.85
CA ALA A 349 23.24 12.87 -13.71
C ALA A 349 23.20 13.92 -12.58
N ALA A 350 22.15 14.74 -12.50
CA ALA A 350 21.96 15.71 -11.42
C ALA A 350 21.92 15.05 -10.03
N LEU A 351 21.28 13.89 -9.92
CA LEU A 351 21.24 13.13 -8.67
C LEU A 351 22.64 12.63 -8.28
N LEU A 352 23.37 12.03 -9.22
CA LEU A 352 24.74 11.53 -8.98
C LEU A 352 25.71 12.65 -8.67
N PHE A 353 25.59 13.78 -9.37
CA PHE A 353 26.40 14.97 -9.11
C PHE A 353 26.18 15.47 -7.68
N GLY A 354 24.92 15.58 -7.24
CA GLY A 354 24.60 15.97 -5.87
C GLY A 354 25.18 15.04 -4.80
N ASP A 355 25.22 13.74 -5.05
CA ASP A 355 25.78 12.76 -4.12
C ASP A 355 27.34 12.72 -4.15
N ALA A 356 27.95 12.99 -5.29
CA ALA A 356 29.41 12.98 -5.49
C ALA A 356 30.11 14.31 -5.15
N PHE A 357 29.36 15.40 -4.99
CA PHE A 357 29.92 16.75 -4.78
C PHE A 357 30.77 16.89 -3.49
N PRO A 358 31.91 17.61 -3.52
CA PRO A 358 32.57 18.15 -4.71
C PRO A 358 33.44 17.09 -5.40
N ILE A 359 33.55 17.16 -6.73
CA ILE A 359 34.39 16.26 -7.53
C ILE A 359 35.69 16.99 -7.87
N LEU A 360 36.78 16.74 -7.14
CA LEU A 360 38.04 17.49 -7.26
C LEU A 360 39.22 16.56 -7.52
N ASP A 361 40.21 17.07 -8.25
CA ASP A 361 41.52 16.44 -8.38
C ASP A 361 42.44 16.92 -7.24
N PRO A 362 42.97 16.02 -6.39
CA PRO A 362 43.88 16.38 -5.31
C PRO A 362 45.19 17.05 -5.76
N SER A 363 45.56 16.91 -7.04
CA SER A 363 46.77 17.53 -7.61
C SER A 363 46.63 19.01 -7.94
N PHE A 364 45.41 19.56 -7.89
CA PHE A 364 45.16 20.97 -8.21
C PHE A 364 45.81 21.92 -7.22
N ASN A 365 46.37 23.01 -7.75
CA ASN A 365 46.73 24.16 -6.93
C ASN A 365 45.46 24.88 -6.44
N LYS A 366 45.62 25.80 -5.48
CA LYS A 366 44.49 26.53 -4.88
C LYS A 366 43.63 27.27 -5.91
N ASN A 367 44.27 27.92 -6.90
CA ASN A 367 43.55 28.69 -7.91
C ASN A 367 42.72 27.80 -8.85
N ASP A 368 43.25 26.65 -9.24
CA ASP A 368 42.55 25.71 -10.12
C ASP A 368 41.45 24.98 -9.37
N MET A 369 41.65 24.69 -8.08
CA MET A 369 40.60 24.18 -7.19
C MET A 369 39.44 25.17 -7.06
N GLU A 370 39.71 26.45 -6.84
CA GLU A 370 38.68 27.49 -6.76
C GLU A 370 37.89 27.63 -8.07
N LYS A 371 38.56 27.61 -9.23
CA LYS A 371 37.90 27.63 -10.55
C LYS A 371 37.01 26.41 -10.76
N GLU A 372 37.47 25.23 -10.36
CA GLU A 372 36.72 23.99 -10.53
C GLU A 372 35.49 23.94 -9.61
N ILE A 373 35.62 24.42 -8.37
CA ILE A 373 34.48 24.59 -7.46
C ILE A 373 33.48 25.59 -8.03
N GLN A 374 33.93 26.73 -8.56
CA GLN A 374 33.03 27.71 -9.18
C GLN A 374 32.28 27.12 -10.37
N ARG A 375 32.97 26.39 -11.27
CA ARG A 375 32.34 25.67 -12.38
C ARG A 375 31.24 24.71 -11.90
N GLN A 376 31.48 24.02 -10.79
CA GLN A 376 30.49 23.11 -10.21
C GLN A 376 29.28 23.83 -9.60
N PHE A 377 29.46 25.02 -9.02
CA PHE A 377 28.34 25.87 -8.61
C PHE A 377 27.53 26.35 -9.81
N ASP A 378 28.18 26.76 -10.90
CA ASP A 378 27.49 27.17 -12.13
C ASP A 378 26.62 26.02 -12.68
N GLU A 379 27.12 24.78 -12.65
CA GLU A 379 26.33 23.61 -13.05
C GLU A 379 25.17 23.32 -12.07
N LEU A 380 25.32 23.59 -10.77
CA LEU A 380 24.19 23.50 -9.81
C LEU A 380 23.09 24.51 -10.14
N PHE A 381 23.45 25.77 -10.43
CA PHE A 381 22.47 26.77 -10.88
C PHE A 381 21.79 26.36 -12.19
N ALA A 382 22.55 25.86 -13.16
CA ALA A 382 21.99 25.36 -14.42
C ALA A 382 20.97 24.22 -14.21
N ILE A 383 21.19 23.33 -13.23
CA ILE A 383 20.23 22.28 -12.86
C ILE A 383 18.96 22.89 -12.23
N LEU A 384 19.11 23.91 -11.38
CA LEU A 384 17.98 24.61 -10.76
C LEU A 384 17.14 25.38 -11.79
N GLU A 385 17.73 25.77 -12.92
CA GLU A 385 17.07 26.50 -14.01
C GLU A 385 16.64 25.60 -15.20
N ASP A 386 16.86 24.28 -15.12
CA ASP A 386 16.54 23.35 -16.22
C ASP A 386 15.06 23.48 -16.64
N PRO A 387 14.72 23.48 -17.94
CA PRO A 387 13.34 23.60 -18.40
C PRO A 387 12.41 22.49 -17.88
N GLN A 388 12.95 21.31 -17.56
CA GLN A 388 12.18 20.15 -17.14
C GLN A 388 12.05 20.08 -15.61
N PRO A 389 10.81 20.11 -15.05
CA PRO A 389 10.59 20.18 -13.61
C PRO A 389 11.21 19.03 -12.80
N ILE A 390 11.33 17.84 -13.38
CA ILE A 390 11.94 16.68 -12.71
C ILE A 390 13.44 16.89 -12.42
N ILE A 391 14.14 17.64 -13.27
CA ILE A 391 15.54 18.00 -13.06
C ILE A 391 15.63 19.03 -11.94
N ARG A 392 14.85 20.12 -12.01
CA ARG A 392 14.81 21.15 -10.96
C ARG A 392 14.51 20.56 -9.58
N SER A 393 13.47 19.70 -9.48
CA SER A 393 13.12 19.03 -8.23
C SER A 393 14.24 18.13 -7.67
N THR A 394 15.00 17.47 -8.54
CA THR A 394 16.17 16.67 -8.15
C THR A 394 17.33 17.57 -7.71
N GLY A 395 17.57 18.67 -8.44
CA GLY A 395 18.58 19.68 -8.14
C GLY A 395 18.36 20.32 -6.78
N ILE A 396 17.13 20.74 -6.47
CA ILE A 396 16.76 21.34 -5.18
C ILE A 396 17.18 20.45 -4.01
N LEU A 397 16.92 19.14 -4.08
CA LEU A 397 17.30 18.20 -3.02
C LEU A 397 18.82 17.99 -2.95
N GLY A 398 19.51 17.97 -4.10
CA GLY A 398 20.97 17.91 -4.17
C GLY A 398 21.62 19.13 -3.54
N VAL A 399 21.18 20.33 -3.93
CA VAL A 399 21.61 21.62 -3.38
C VAL A 399 21.36 21.68 -1.87
N GLY A 400 20.22 21.19 -1.38
CA GLY A 400 19.95 21.11 0.06
C GLY A 400 20.96 20.29 0.83
N LYS A 401 21.30 19.10 0.33
CA LYS A 401 22.34 18.24 0.93
C LYS A 401 23.72 18.89 0.90
N ILE A 402 24.09 19.48 -0.24
CA ILE A 402 25.39 20.15 -0.41
C ILE A 402 25.50 21.34 0.54
N THR A 403 24.49 22.22 0.54
CA THR A 403 24.43 23.42 1.38
C THR A 403 24.48 23.06 2.86
N SER A 404 23.73 22.05 3.29
CA SER A 404 23.76 21.57 4.68
C SER A 404 25.13 21.01 5.09
N LYS A 405 25.74 20.17 4.23
CA LYS A 405 27.01 19.47 4.51
C LYS A 405 28.26 20.35 4.41
N TYR A 406 28.26 21.34 3.53
CA TYR A 406 29.43 22.16 3.21
C TYR A 406 29.24 23.64 3.55
N TRP A 407 28.26 23.99 4.40
CA TRP A 407 27.90 25.37 4.73
C TRP A 407 29.09 26.31 4.97
N GLU A 408 30.05 25.91 5.80
CA GLU A 408 31.23 26.73 6.14
C GLU A 408 32.24 26.87 5.00
N MET A 409 32.22 25.94 4.04
CA MET A 409 33.13 25.92 2.88
C MET A 409 32.57 26.69 1.68
N ILE A 410 31.26 26.96 1.65
CA ILE A 410 30.61 27.66 0.54
C ILE A 410 30.72 29.19 0.79
N PRO A 411 31.14 29.99 -0.21
CA PRO A 411 31.16 31.44 -0.08
C PRO A 411 29.79 32.02 0.29
N ALA A 412 29.75 32.98 1.21
CA ALA A 412 28.50 33.55 1.74
C ALA A 412 27.58 34.15 0.64
N ALA A 413 28.18 34.73 -0.41
CA ALA A 413 27.43 35.25 -1.56
C ALA A 413 26.69 34.12 -2.31
N VAL A 414 27.35 32.98 -2.54
CA VAL A 414 26.78 31.81 -3.21
C VAL A 414 25.69 31.17 -2.35
N LEU A 415 25.88 31.08 -1.02
CA LEU A 415 24.84 30.60 -0.10
C LEU A 415 23.57 31.46 -0.17
N ALA A 416 23.74 32.78 -0.14
CA ALA A 416 22.62 33.72 -0.21
C ALA A 416 21.87 33.59 -1.54
N GLU A 417 22.60 33.47 -2.66
CA GLU A 417 22.02 33.30 -3.99
C GLU A 417 21.27 31.96 -4.13
N LEU A 418 21.86 30.85 -3.69
CA LEU A 418 21.20 29.54 -3.68
C LEU A 418 19.90 29.58 -2.88
N LEU A 419 19.93 30.12 -1.66
CA LEU A 419 18.73 30.19 -0.82
C LEU A 419 17.65 31.10 -1.39
N LYS A 420 18.03 32.25 -2.00
CA LYS A 420 17.08 33.10 -2.71
C LYS A 420 16.45 32.37 -3.90
N THR A 421 17.24 31.68 -4.72
CA THR A 421 16.70 30.88 -5.84
C THR A 421 15.72 29.81 -5.36
N LEU A 422 16.02 29.13 -4.24
CA LEU A 422 15.10 28.14 -3.66
C LEU A 422 13.80 28.79 -3.14
N ILE A 423 13.91 29.88 -2.36
CA ILE A 423 12.79 30.48 -1.61
C ILE A 423 11.97 31.44 -2.44
N GLU A 424 12.61 32.32 -3.21
CA GLU A 424 11.95 33.40 -3.94
C GLU A 424 11.49 32.95 -5.33
N HIS A 425 12.15 31.95 -5.95
CA HIS A 425 11.79 31.47 -7.28
C HIS A 425 11.16 30.07 -7.26
N LEU A 426 11.89 29.04 -6.82
CA LEU A 426 11.45 27.65 -6.98
C LEU A 426 10.31 27.24 -6.04
N ALA A 427 10.14 27.93 -4.90
CA ALA A 427 8.97 27.75 -4.04
C ALA A 427 7.66 28.19 -4.75
N PHE A 428 7.76 29.02 -5.77
CA PHE A 428 6.65 29.57 -6.56
C PHE A 428 6.65 29.05 -8.01
N ASP A 429 7.34 27.93 -8.29
CA ASP A 429 7.41 27.33 -9.62
C ASP A 429 6.01 27.07 -10.20
N ALA A 430 5.65 27.78 -11.28
CA ALA A 430 4.33 27.73 -11.88
C ALA A 430 4.07 26.41 -12.64
N SER A 431 5.12 25.73 -13.10
CA SER A 431 4.99 24.58 -13.99
C SER A 431 4.74 23.26 -13.26
N SER A 432 5.20 23.12 -12.01
CA SER A 432 5.06 21.86 -11.28
C SER A 432 5.02 22.00 -9.76
N ALA A 433 4.00 21.37 -9.18
CA ALA A 433 3.90 21.20 -7.74
C ALA A 433 5.01 20.30 -7.15
N ASP A 434 5.68 19.45 -7.96
CA ASP A 434 6.81 18.64 -7.47
C ASP A 434 8.05 19.49 -7.17
N VAL A 435 8.27 20.55 -7.94
CA VAL A 435 9.37 21.50 -7.69
C VAL A 435 9.11 22.27 -6.40
N ARG A 436 7.91 22.86 -6.26
CA ARG A 436 7.52 23.56 -5.02
C ARG A 436 7.57 22.64 -3.79
N CYS A 437 7.09 21.41 -3.93
CA CYS A 437 7.18 20.40 -2.88
C CYS A 437 8.64 20.04 -2.52
N ALA A 438 9.53 19.95 -3.52
CA ALA A 438 10.95 19.69 -3.29
C ALA A 438 11.63 20.79 -2.47
N VAL A 439 11.26 22.06 -2.66
CA VAL A 439 11.78 23.17 -1.83
C VAL A 439 11.44 22.95 -0.36
N PHE A 440 10.17 22.66 -0.04
CA PHE A 440 9.76 22.44 1.36
C PHE A 440 10.27 21.12 1.95
N LYS A 441 10.76 20.19 1.12
CA LYS A 441 11.52 19.01 1.58
C LYS A 441 13.02 19.29 1.74
N CYS A 442 13.55 20.26 0.98
CA CYS A 442 14.95 20.68 1.02
C CYS A 442 15.25 21.56 2.25
N LEU A 443 14.40 22.53 2.56
CA LEU A 443 14.60 23.44 3.69
C LEU A 443 14.79 22.71 5.04
N PRO A 444 14.04 21.63 5.37
CA PRO A 444 14.33 20.79 6.53
C PRO A 444 15.74 20.20 6.60
N ILE A 445 16.34 19.83 5.46
CA ILE A 445 17.70 19.29 5.37
C ILE A 445 18.73 20.38 5.68
N ILE A 446 18.47 21.61 5.21
CA ILE A 446 19.33 22.76 5.49
C ILE A 446 19.24 23.14 6.98
N LEU A 447 18.04 23.11 7.57
CA LEU A 447 17.79 23.40 8.98
C LEU A 447 18.48 22.44 9.96
N ASP A 448 18.96 21.27 9.52
CA ASP A 448 19.82 20.40 10.34
C ASP A 448 21.17 21.06 10.67
N ASN A 449 21.61 22.02 9.84
CA ASN A 449 22.77 22.85 10.12
C ASN A 449 22.35 24.12 10.87
N ILE A 450 22.77 24.26 12.13
CA ILE A 450 22.41 25.37 13.02
C ILE A 450 22.89 26.73 12.47
N LEU A 451 23.99 26.76 11.71
CA LEU A 451 24.52 27.99 11.11
C LEU A 451 23.57 28.58 10.06
N SER A 452 22.64 27.78 9.53
CA SER A 452 21.64 28.26 8.56
C SER A 452 20.49 29.04 9.20
N HIS A 453 20.26 28.89 10.51
CA HIS A 453 19.06 29.39 11.18
C HIS A 453 18.89 30.91 11.08
N PRO A 454 19.92 31.76 11.31
CA PRO A 454 19.75 33.22 11.24
C PRO A 454 19.32 33.71 9.86
N LEU A 455 19.89 33.14 8.79
CA LEU A 455 19.56 33.53 7.42
C LEU A 455 18.17 33.01 7.02
N LEU A 456 17.83 31.77 7.37
CA LEU A 456 16.51 31.22 7.10
C LEU A 456 15.40 31.94 7.89
N GLU A 457 15.63 32.33 9.14
CA GLU A 457 14.63 33.10 9.92
C GLU A 457 14.25 34.42 9.21
N GLN A 458 15.20 35.04 8.49
CA GLN A 458 14.93 36.26 7.72
C GLN A 458 14.17 36.00 6.41
N LEU A 459 14.47 34.90 5.72
CA LEU A 459 13.92 34.62 4.38
C LEU A 459 12.54 33.93 4.40
N LEU A 460 12.29 33.05 5.37
CA LEU A 460 11.08 32.21 5.41
C LEU A 460 9.73 32.96 5.49
N PRO A 461 9.60 34.14 6.13
CA PRO A 461 8.32 34.87 6.19
C PRO A 461 7.70 35.20 4.83
N THR A 462 8.48 35.23 3.76
CA THR A 462 8.00 35.42 2.37
C THR A 462 7.11 34.26 1.88
N LEU A 463 7.25 33.07 2.49
CA LEU A 463 6.60 31.83 2.06
C LEU A 463 5.21 31.60 2.67
N LYS A 464 4.67 32.56 3.43
CA LYS A 464 3.42 32.41 4.19
C LYS A 464 2.23 31.94 3.36
N TYR A 465 2.17 32.34 2.08
CA TYR A 465 1.07 31.99 1.18
C TYR A 465 1.18 30.58 0.59
N ASN A 466 2.34 29.93 0.65
CA ASN A 466 2.52 28.55 0.16
C ASN A 466 1.76 27.52 1.00
N LEU A 467 1.33 27.89 2.21
CA LEU A 467 0.37 27.10 2.98
C LEU A 467 -0.96 26.90 2.23
N HIS A 468 -1.34 27.84 1.36
CA HIS A 468 -2.56 27.80 0.56
C HIS A 468 -2.33 27.26 -0.86
N ASP A 469 -1.23 26.55 -1.11
CA ASP A 469 -0.97 25.94 -2.41
C ASP A 469 -2.12 25.02 -2.83
N ASN A 470 -2.50 25.04 -4.11
CA ASN A 470 -3.57 24.19 -4.65
C ASN A 470 -3.27 22.69 -4.45
N SER A 471 -1.99 22.30 -4.43
CA SER A 471 -1.55 20.92 -4.30
C SER A 471 -1.38 20.50 -2.84
N GLU A 472 -2.12 19.49 -2.40
CA GLU A 472 -2.04 18.92 -1.04
C GLU A 472 -0.61 18.50 -0.68
N LYS A 473 0.13 17.87 -1.60
CA LYS A 473 1.52 17.44 -1.34
C LYS A 473 2.46 18.59 -1.00
N VAL A 474 2.22 19.78 -1.56
CA VAL A 474 3.00 20.98 -1.28
C VAL A 474 2.66 21.48 0.12
N ARG A 475 1.36 21.58 0.45
CA ARG A 475 0.90 21.96 1.79
C ARG A 475 1.40 21.02 2.87
N VAL A 476 1.39 19.70 2.63
CA VAL A 476 1.98 18.70 3.55
C VAL A 476 3.46 18.99 3.80
N ALA A 477 4.25 19.16 2.73
CA ALA A 477 5.68 19.44 2.87
C ALA A 477 5.95 20.79 3.57
N PHE A 478 5.12 21.80 3.29
CA PHE A 478 5.20 23.11 3.94
C PHE A 478 4.97 23.02 5.45
N VAL A 479 3.92 22.30 5.89
CA VAL A 479 3.66 22.13 7.33
C VAL A 479 4.73 21.25 7.99
N ASP A 480 5.26 20.24 7.29
CA ASP A 480 6.40 19.44 7.78
C ASP A 480 7.65 20.32 7.99
N MET A 481 7.90 21.31 7.11
CA MET A 481 8.94 22.31 7.32
C MET A 481 8.66 23.18 8.57
N LEU A 482 7.43 23.67 8.76
CA LEU A 482 7.07 24.43 9.98
C LEU A 482 7.28 23.61 11.27
N LEU A 483 6.95 22.32 11.23
CA LEU A 483 7.20 21.40 12.33
C LEU A 483 8.71 21.22 12.60
N LYS A 484 9.53 21.11 11.55
CA LYS A 484 10.99 21.06 11.68
C LYS A 484 11.54 22.33 12.33
N ILE A 485 11.08 23.50 11.90
CA ILE A 485 11.47 24.81 12.47
C ILE A 485 11.12 24.88 13.97
N LYS A 486 9.91 24.44 14.35
CA LYS A 486 9.49 24.35 15.76
C LYS A 486 10.40 23.41 16.56
N ALA A 487 10.76 22.26 15.99
CA ALA A 487 11.58 21.25 16.65
C ALA A 487 13.05 21.69 16.84
N THR A 488 13.66 22.33 15.83
CA THR A 488 15.03 22.83 15.91
C THR A 488 15.14 24.18 16.61
N LYS A 489 14.01 24.81 16.95
CA LYS A 489 13.93 26.18 17.51
C LYS A 489 14.59 27.23 16.63
N ALA A 490 14.64 27.00 15.31
CA ALA A 490 15.29 27.89 14.35
C ALA A 490 14.57 29.25 14.21
N ALA A 491 13.23 29.25 14.33
CA ALA A 491 12.42 30.46 14.27
C ALA A 491 11.05 30.20 14.95
N LYS A 492 10.31 31.28 15.22
CA LYS A 492 8.91 31.18 15.67
C LYS A 492 8.01 30.93 14.44
N PHE A 493 7.40 29.75 14.33
CA PHE A 493 6.59 29.40 13.15
C PHE A 493 5.44 30.37 12.88
N TRP A 494 4.87 31.01 13.91
CA TRP A 494 3.80 31.99 13.76
C TRP A 494 4.26 33.34 13.19
N LYS A 495 5.57 33.62 13.20
CA LYS A 495 6.15 34.75 12.45
C LYS A 495 6.29 34.46 10.96
N ILE A 496 6.38 33.18 10.60
CA ILE A 496 6.46 32.72 9.22
C ILE A 496 5.05 32.61 8.64
N CYS A 497 4.17 31.90 9.34
CA CYS A 497 2.77 31.73 8.96
C CYS A 497 1.87 32.15 10.13
N PRO A 498 1.15 33.28 10.03
CA PRO A 498 0.20 33.72 11.04
C PRO A 498 -0.84 32.65 11.40
N VAL A 499 -1.31 32.68 12.66
CA VAL A 499 -2.22 31.65 13.19
C VAL A 499 -3.54 31.63 12.42
N GLU A 500 -4.01 32.79 11.94
CA GLU A 500 -5.23 32.94 11.16
C GLU A 500 -5.19 32.06 9.90
N HIS A 501 -4.08 32.10 9.15
CA HIS A 501 -3.91 31.25 7.96
C HIS A 501 -3.85 29.76 8.30
N LEU A 502 -3.24 29.39 9.43
CA LEU A 502 -3.22 28.00 9.91
C LEU A 502 -4.62 27.51 10.27
N LEU A 503 -5.42 28.34 10.92
CA LEU A 503 -6.80 28.02 11.29
C LEU A 503 -7.71 27.93 10.04
N THR A 504 -7.60 28.87 9.09
CA THR A 504 -8.33 28.80 7.82
C THR A 504 -8.04 27.50 7.08
N ARG A 505 -6.78 27.04 7.02
CA ARG A 505 -6.48 25.72 6.45
C ARG A 505 -7.04 24.60 7.31
N LEU A 506 -6.90 24.65 8.62
CA LEU A 506 -7.37 23.57 9.50
C LEU A 506 -8.89 23.31 9.38
N GLU A 507 -9.67 24.33 9.04
CA GLU A 507 -11.10 24.20 8.75
C GLU A 507 -11.39 23.38 7.48
N ILE A 508 -10.64 23.61 6.40
CA ILE A 508 -10.97 23.11 5.05
C ILE A 508 -10.06 21.97 4.56
N ASP A 509 -8.89 21.77 5.16
CA ASP A 509 -7.89 20.84 4.63
C ASP A 509 -8.18 19.38 4.97
N SER A 510 -7.57 18.51 4.18
CA SER A 510 -7.66 17.06 4.32
C SER A 510 -6.96 16.56 5.59
N GLN A 511 -7.27 15.32 5.97
CA GLN A 511 -6.69 14.67 7.15
C GLN A 511 -5.14 14.72 7.21
N PRO A 512 -4.37 14.46 6.12
CA PRO A 512 -2.91 14.50 6.17
C PRO A 512 -2.33 15.87 6.57
N VAL A 513 -2.94 16.97 6.13
CA VAL A 513 -2.51 18.33 6.48
C VAL A 513 -3.04 18.72 7.86
N SER A 514 -4.33 18.51 8.11
CA SER A 514 -4.99 18.87 9.37
C SER A 514 -4.31 18.23 10.58
N ARG A 515 -3.92 16.95 10.52
CA ARG A 515 -3.15 16.30 11.61
C ARG A 515 -1.85 17.05 11.93
N ARG A 516 -1.10 17.48 10.90
CA ARG A 516 0.18 18.18 11.08
C ARG A 516 -0.02 19.59 11.63
N LEU A 517 -1.06 20.28 11.17
CA LEU A 517 -1.46 21.58 11.73
C LEU A 517 -1.83 21.44 13.21
N VAL A 518 -2.58 20.40 13.59
CA VAL A 518 -2.85 20.10 15.00
C VAL A 518 -1.58 19.83 15.79
N ASN A 519 -0.64 19.05 15.27
CA ASN A 519 0.68 18.84 15.92
C ASN A 519 1.44 20.17 16.12
N LEU A 520 1.38 21.06 15.13
CA LEU A 520 2.03 22.36 15.19
C LEU A 520 1.42 23.24 16.30
N LEU A 521 0.09 23.19 16.44
CA LEU A 521 -0.69 24.04 17.34
C LEU A 521 -0.98 23.43 18.73
N ILE A 522 -0.73 22.13 18.94
CA ILE A 522 -1.16 21.41 20.16
C ILE A 522 -0.64 22.06 21.44
N SER A 523 0.62 22.52 21.45
CA SER A 523 1.23 23.19 22.60
C SER A 523 0.65 24.57 22.90
N SER A 524 -0.04 25.19 21.94
CA SER A 524 -0.64 26.52 22.08
C SER A 524 -2.05 26.45 22.66
N PHE A 525 -2.86 25.47 22.24
CA PHE A 525 -4.27 25.35 22.64
C PHE A 525 -4.54 24.22 23.65
N LEU A 526 -3.62 23.27 23.81
CA LEU A 526 -3.69 22.22 24.82
C LEU A 526 -2.30 21.96 25.44
N PRO A 527 -1.74 22.93 26.18
CA PRO A 527 -0.48 22.76 26.89
C PRO A 527 -0.64 21.72 28.00
N ILE A 528 -0.11 20.51 27.81
CA ILE A 528 -0.31 19.37 28.74
C ILE A 528 0.15 19.70 30.17
N ASN A 529 1.14 20.56 30.33
CA ASN A 529 1.72 20.94 31.62
C ASN A 529 0.96 22.08 32.35
N GLN A 530 -0.08 22.66 31.75
CA GLN A 530 -0.85 23.78 32.29
C GLN A 530 -2.35 23.53 32.12
N PRO A 531 -2.96 22.63 32.90
CA PRO A 531 -4.39 22.30 32.79
C PRO A 531 -5.33 23.46 33.12
N GLU A 532 -4.87 24.44 33.88
CA GLU A 532 -5.66 25.59 34.33
C GLU A 532 -6.12 26.48 33.16
N VAL A 533 -5.32 26.57 32.10
CA VAL A 533 -5.62 27.41 30.92
C VAL A 533 -6.39 26.69 29.82
N TRP A 534 -6.70 25.39 29.99
CA TRP A 534 -7.29 24.60 28.91
C TRP A 534 -8.64 25.13 28.42
N CYS A 535 -9.53 25.48 29.35
CA CYS A 535 -10.84 26.04 28.99
C CYS A 535 -10.71 27.41 28.32
N GLU A 536 -9.86 28.29 28.84
CA GLU A 536 -9.58 29.61 28.24
C GLU A 536 -9.08 29.50 26.80
N ARG A 537 -8.10 28.61 26.56
CA ARG A 537 -7.55 28.36 25.22
C ARG A 537 -8.57 27.72 24.28
N CYS A 538 -9.46 26.88 24.82
CA CYS A 538 -10.57 26.30 24.08
C CYS A 538 -11.55 27.38 23.60
N VAL A 539 -12.00 28.27 24.49
CA VAL A 539 -12.85 29.42 24.14
C VAL A 539 -12.18 30.29 23.08
N THR A 540 -10.91 30.62 23.31
CA THR A 540 -10.13 31.44 22.36
C THR A 540 -10.14 30.82 20.96
N LEU A 541 -9.91 29.51 20.86
CA LEU A 541 -9.89 28.82 19.56
C LEU A 541 -11.27 28.80 18.88
N ILE A 542 -12.34 28.60 19.65
CA ILE A 542 -13.72 28.65 19.15
C ILE A 542 -14.06 30.04 18.60
N GLN A 543 -13.72 31.09 19.37
CA GLN A 543 -13.95 32.48 19.00
C GLN A 543 -13.13 32.90 17.78
N MET A 544 -11.90 32.38 17.62
CA MET A 544 -11.08 32.63 16.44
C MET A 544 -11.63 31.94 15.19
N ASN A 545 -11.96 30.64 15.28
CA ASN A 545 -12.58 29.88 14.20
C ASN A 545 -13.19 28.57 14.75
N ALA A 546 -14.52 28.52 14.89
CA ALA A 546 -15.25 27.38 15.44
C ALA A 546 -15.06 26.09 14.63
N SER A 547 -15.06 26.18 13.30
CA SER A 547 -14.85 25.01 12.42
C SER A 547 -13.44 24.42 12.60
N ALA A 548 -12.41 25.27 12.66
CA ALA A 548 -11.04 24.85 12.93
C ALA A 548 -10.89 24.26 14.32
N ALA A 549 -11.60 24.79 15.33
CA ALA A 549 -11.64 24.24 16.69
C ALA A 549 -12.15 22.79 16.68
N ARG A 550 -13.25 22.52 15.95
CA ARG A 550 -13.79 21.16 15.80
C ARG A 550 -12.75 20.21 15.21
N THR A 551 -12.09 20.59 14.12
CA THR A 551 -11.04 19.77 13.49
C THR A 551 -9.82 19.60 14.40
N PHE A 552 -9.45 20.65 15.16
CA PHE A 552 -8.35 20.60 16.12
C PHE A 552 -8.58 19.52 17.18
N TYR A 553 -9.71 19.60 17.89
CA TYR A 553 -10.03 18.67 18.96
C TYR A 553 -10.36 17.26 18.45
N GLN A 554 -10.83 17.12 17.20
CA GLN A 554 -10.99 15.82 16.55
C GLN A 554 -9.67 15.05 16.45
N TYR A 555 -8.55 15.73 16.17
CA TYR A 555 -7.24 15.10 16.05
C TYR A 555 -6.33 15.25 17.27
N ALA A 556 -6.73 16.00 18.30
CA ALA A 556 -5.93 16.23 19.51
C ALA A 556 -5.49 14.92 20.20
N HIS A 557 -6.36 13.90 20.25
CA HIS A 557 -6.07 12.59 20.84
C HIS A 557 -4.85 11.86 20.24
N LYS A 558 -4.37 12.27 19.05
CA LYS A 558 -3.17 11.69 18.41
C LYS A 558 -1.86 12.20 19.03
N TYR A 559 -1.92 13.29 19.79
CA TYR A 559 -0.76 14.01 20.32
C TYR A 559 -0.79 14.13 21.85
N THR A 560 -1.80 13.58 22.51
CA THR A 560 -1.93 13.55 23.98
C THR A 560 -2.59 12.25 24.43
N SER A 561 -2.47 11.92 25.71
CA SER A 561 -3.04 10.67 26.26
C SER A 561 -4.58 10.73 26.36
N PRO A 562 -5.27 9.58 26.26
CA PRO A 562 -6.72 9.53 26.50
C PRO A 562 -7.12 10.08 27.88
N THR A 563 -6.27 9.94 28.89
CA THR A 563 -6.49 10.50 30.23
C THR A 563 -6.54 12.03 30.21
N ASN A 564 -5.68 12.70 29.45
CA ASN A 564 -5.71 14.16 29.34
C ASN A 564 -6.96 14.64 28.59
N ILE A 565 -7.39 13.90 27.57
CA ILE A 565 -8.65 14.18 26.87
C ILE A 565 -9.85 14.05 27.83
N ALA A 566 -9.91 13.00 28.65
CA ALA A 566 -10.95 12.85 29.66
C ALA A 566 -10.93 13.98 30.70
N LYS A 567 -9.75 14.41 31.16
CA LYS A 567 -9.60 15.56 32.06
C LYS A 567 -10.09 16.86 31.41
N LEU A 568 -9.78 17.08 30.13
CA LEU A 568 -10.27 18.24 29.38
C LEU A 568 -11.80 18.24 29.28
N MET A 569 -12.42 17.09 28.98
CA MET A 569 -13.88 16.97 28.97
C MET A 569 -14.50 17.36 30.31
N LEU A 570 -13.92 16.89 31.43
CA LEU A 570 -14.39 17.24 32.78
C LEU A 570 -14.15 18.71 33.12
N ALA A 571 -13.04 19.29 32.66
CA ALA A 571 -12.75 20.72 32.84
C ALA A 571 -13.77 21.60 32.10
N ILE A 572 -14.10 21.25 30.85
CA ILE A 572 -15.14 21.94 30.06
C ILE A 572 -16.50 21.81 30.75
N ARG A 573 -16.87 20.60 31.22
CA ARG A 573 -18.10 20.38 32.01
C ARG A 573 -18.17 21.28 33.24
N ASN A 574 -17.08 21.39 33.99
CA ASN A 574 -17.05 22.23 35.18
C ASN A 574 -17.23 23.72 34.83
N CYS A 575 -16.60 24.18 33.74
CA CYS A 575 -16.77 25.55 33.25
C CYS A 575 -18.22 25.84 32.80
N LEU A 576 -18.86 24.90 32.09
CA LEU A 576 -20.29 24.98 31.74
C LEU A 576 -21.17 25.07 33.00
N ASN A 577 -20.89 24.26 34.02
CA ASN A 577 -21.66 24.26 35.26
C ASN A 577 -21.50 25.57 36.05
N SER A 578 -20.27 26.09 36.17
CA SER A 578 -20.03 27.39 36.81
C SER A 578 -20.83 28.50 36.11
N SER A 579 -20.82 28.52 34.78
CA SER A 579 -21.57 29.51 33.98
C SER A 579 -23.09 29.43 34.25
N ILE A 580 -23.65 28.22 34.29
CA ILE A 580 -25.08 28.00 34.61
C ILE A 580 -25.41 28.42 36.05
N GLN A 581 -24.54 28.10 37.01
CA GLN A 581 -24.75 28.47 38.41
C GLN A 581 -24.72 29.98 38.63
N GLN A 582 -23.85 30.70 37.90
CA GLN A 582 -23.81 32.15 37.93
C GLN A 582 -25.13 32.76 37.42
N GLN A 583 -25.64 32.28 36.29
CA GLN A 583 -26.92 32.77 35.75
C GLN A 583 -28.09 32.51 36.71
N LEU A 584 -28.12 31.33 37.36
CA LEU A 584 -29.16 31.01 38.35
C LEU A 584 -29.09 31.96 39.58
N LYS A 585 -27.88 32.28 40.06
CA LYS A 585 -27.68 33.24 41.16
C LYS A 585 -28.06 34.67 40.77
N GLU A 586 -27.73 35.10 39.55
CA GLU A 586 -28.12 36.41 39.01
C GLU A 586 -29.65 36.52 38.82
N SER A 587 -30.35 35.41 38.55
CA SER A 587 -31.82 35.40 38.48
C SER A 587 -32.54 35.31 39.84
N GLU A 588 -31.85 34.87 40.90
CA GLU A 588 -32.43 34.72 42.25
C GLU A 588 -32.08 35.90 43.20
N SER A 589 -31.05 36.70 42.90
CA SER A 589 -30.64 37.85 43.71
C SER A 589 -30.89 39.19 43.01
N GLY A 590 -31.99 39.85 43.39
CA GLY A 590 -32.22 41.27 43.12
C GLY A 590 -31.50 42.22 44.08
N ASP A 591 -30.59 41.70 44.93
CA ASP A 591 -29.81 42.49 45.88
C ASP A 591 -28.34 42.54 45.44
N GLU A 592 -27.94 43.70 44.91
CA GLU A 592 -26.55 44.10 44.85
C GLU A 592 -26.00 44.19 46.28
N ASN A 593 -25.20 43.20 46.69
CA ASN A 593 -23.92 43.36 47.40
C ASN A 593 -23.61 42.16 48.32
N ASN A 594 -22.31 41.82 48.33
CA ASN A 594 -21.59 40.91 49.23
C ASN A 594 -21.55 39.44 48.79
N GLU A 595 -20.60 39.13 47.89
CA GLU A 595 -19.65 38.01 48.02
C GLU A 595 -18.70 38.00 46.79
N LYS A 596 -17.74 38.95 46.76
CA LYS A 596 -16.70 39.04 45.70
C LYS A 596 -15.37 38.38 46.08
N GLU A 597 -15.29 37.61 47.16
CA GLU A 597 -14.00 37.11 47.66
C GLU A 597 -13.65 35.66 47.29
N ASN A 598 -14.56 34.89 46.67
CA ASN A 598 -14.30 33.50 46.25
C ASN A 598 -14.63 33.21 44.78
N MET A 599 -14.39 34.17 43.87
CA MET A 599 -14.51 33.93 42.44
C MET A 599 -13.20 33.31 41.91
N THR A 600 -13.25 32.07 41.44
CA THR A 600 -12.12 31.46 40.74
C THR A 600 -11.95 32.11 39.36
N VAL A 601 -10.73 32.18 38.82
CA VAL A 601 -10.43 32.78 37.50
C VAL A 601 -11.29 32.18 36.37
N THR A 602 -11.80 30.95 36.55
CA THR A 602 -12.71 30.26 35.63
C THR A 602 -14.13 30.82 35.58
N ASP A 603 -14.55 31.61 36.57
CA ASP A 603 -15.95 32.02 36.71
C ASP A 603 -16.30 33.28 35.91
N ASN A 604 -15.32 34.07 35.47
CA ASN A 604 -15.55 35.27 34.63
C ASN A 604 -15.38 35.01 33.13
N LEU A 605 -15.23 33.75 32.71
CA LEU A 605 -14.69 33.42 31.39
C LEU A 605 -15.75 33.31 30.29
N LEU A 606 -17.01 32.99 30.64
CA LEU A 606 -18.12 32.79 29.70
C LEU A 606 -19.47 33.16 30.36
N SER A 607 -20.34 33.84 29.62
CA SER A 607 -21.77 33.98 29.98
C SER A 607 -22.58 32.88 29.28
N VAL A 608 -23.66 32.40 29.91
CA VAL A 608 -24.61 31.46 29.28
C VAL A 608 -25.26 32.06 28.03
N ASP A 609 -25.29 33.39 27.93
CA ASP A 609 -25.81 34.12 26.76
C ASP A 609 -24.86 34.08 25.54
N ASP A 610 -23.59 33.69 25.71
CA ASP A 610 -22.66 33.44 24.60
C ASP A 610 -22.94 32.06 23.97
N ILE A 611 -24.08 31.97 23.28
CA ILE A 611 -24.57 30.75 22.64
C ILE A 611 -23.52 30.12 21.70
N PRO A 612 -22.78 30.87 20.86
CA PRO A 612 -21.72 30.30 20.03
C PRO A 612 -20.63 29.56 20.82
N SER A 613 -20.13 30.14 21.91
CA SER A 613 -19.10 29.48 22.74
C SER A 613 -19.66 28.29 23.53
N MET A 614 -20.88 28.40 24.05
CA MET A 614 -21.56 27.30 24.75
C MET A 614 -21.82 26.10 23.83
N ALA A 615 -22.35 26.35 22.63
CA ALA A 615 -22.52 25.33 21.61
C ALA A 615 -21.18 24.69 21.24
N GLY A 616 -20.14 25.50 21.01
CA GLY A 616 -18.80 25.02 20.69
C GLY A 616 -18.20 24.11 21.77
N PHE A 617 -18.37 24.44 23.06
CA PHE A 617 -17.95 23.60 24.18
C PHE A 617 -18.67 22.25 24.21
N LEU A 618 -19.99 22.25 24.05
CA LEU A 618 -20.79 21.02 24.01
C LEU A 618 -20.39 20.13 22.82
N GLU A 619 -20.16 20.73 21.66
CA GLU A 619 -19.67 20.03 20.47
C GLU A 619 -18.27 19.43 20.68
N ILE A 620 -17.36 20.19 21.29
CA ILE A 620 -16.00 19.71 21.59
C ILE A 620 -16.05 18.54 22.58
N ILE A 621 -16.91 18.56 23.60
CA ILE A 621 -17.10 17.40 24.49
C ILE A 621 -17.50 16.16 23.69
N VAL A 622 -18.47 16.29 22.77
CA VAL A 622 -18.91 15.20 21.90
C VAL A 622 -17.78 14.67 21.02
N ILE A 623 -16.99 15.57 20.41
CA ILE A 623 -15.84 15.23 19.56
C ILE A 623 -14.76 14.50 20.37
N LEU A 624 -14.42 15.03 21.55
CA LEU A 624 -13.41 14.47 22.44
C LEU A 624 -13.84 13.08 22.93
N TRP A 625 -15.08 12.91 23.40
CA TRP A 625 -15.60 11.62 23.83
C TRP A 625 -15.48 10.58 22.72
N ARG A 626 -15.93 10.93 21.51
CA ARG A 626 -15.85 10.04 20.34
C ARG A 626 -14.40 9.66 20.02
N SER A 627 -13.47 10.60 20.18
CA SER A 627 -12.04 10.38 19.87
C SER A 627 -11.36 9.36 20.79
N ILE A 628 -11.83 9.23 22.04
CA ILE A 628 -11.28 8.30 23.05
C ILE A 628 -12.23 7.16 23.41
N GLN A 629 -13.31 6.96 22.65
CA GLN A 629 -14.33 5.94 22.92
C GLN A 629 -13.71 4.54 23.04
N LYS A 630 -12.87 4.13 22.08
CA LYS A 630 -12.20 2.82 22.12
C LYS A 630 -11.32 2.64 23.38
N PRO A 631 -10.39 3.57 23.70
CA PRO A 631 -9.67 3.54 24.98
C PRO A 631 -10.56 3.53 26.23
N LEU A 632 -11.68 4.26 26.23
CA LEU A 632 -12.62 4.29 27.35
C LEU A 632 -13.35 2.96 27.52
N ASP A 633 -13.76 2.31 26.43
CA ASP A 633 -14.41 0.99 26.48
C ASP A 633 -13.47 -0.10 27.01
N CYS A 634 -12.14 0.11 26.97
CA CYS A 634 -11.17 -0.78 27.61
C CYS A 634 -10.94 -0.50 29.10
N ASN A 635 -11.49 0.59 29.66
CA ASN A 635 -11.33 0.97 31.06
C ASN A 635 -12.70 1.30 31.69
N GLU A 636 -13.35 0.27 32.24
CA GLU A 636 -14.68 0.36 32.82
C GLU A 636 -14.78 1.35 33.99
N GLU A 637 -13.77 1.46 34.85
CA GLU A 637 -13.78 2.42 35.97
C GLU A 637 -13.79 3.86 35.48
N ALA A 638 -12.90 4.20 34.53
CA ALA A 638 -12.83 5.53 33.95
C ALA A 638 -14.11 5.87 33.16
N LYS A 639 -14.63 4.90 32.39
CA LYS A 639 -15.89 5.03 31.66
C LYS A 639 -17.06 5.30 32.60
N ASN A 640 -17.22 4.50 33.65
CA ASN A 640 -18.28 4.67 34.64
C ASN A 640 -18.17 6.02 35.36
N HIS A 641 -16.96 6.46 35.70
CA HIS A 641 -16.74 7.78 36.30
C HIS A 641 -17.20 8.93 35.40
N ILE A 642 -16.78 8.93 34.13
CA ILE A 642 -17.17 9.99 33.18
C ILE A 642 -18.68 9.94 32.91
N VAL A 643 -19.25 8.75 32.71
CA VAL A 643 -20.69 8.53 32.52
C VAL A 643 -21.49 9.10 33.69
N GLN A 644 -21.14 8.79 34.93
CA GLN A 644 -21.82 9.33 36.11
C GLN A 644 -21.76 10.87 36.16
N LYS A 645 -20.58 11.45 35.89
CA LYS A 645 -20.40 12.92 35.92
C LYS A 645 -21.25 13.62 34.87
N PHE A 646 -21.35 13.09 33.65
CA PHE A 646 -22.16 13.69 32.59
C PHE A 646 -23.66 13.38 32.71
N ALA A 647 -24.04 12.19 33.19
CA ALA A 647 -25.44 11.83 33.43
C ALA A 647 -26.11 12.76 34.45
N SER A 648 -25.39 13.14 35.52
CA SER A 648 -25.91 14.04 36.55
C SER A 648 -26.26 15.46 36.08
N VAL A 649 -25.61 15.96 35.02
CA VAL A 649 -25.81 17.34 34.53
C VAL A 649 -26.74 17.41 33.32
N LEU A 650 -26.94 16.29 32.61
CA LEU A 650 -27.71 16.24 31.37
C LEU A 650 -29.15 16.80 31.51
N PRO A 651 -29.94 16.50 32.57
CA PRO A 651 -31.27 17.07 32.73
C PRO A 651 -31.26 18.59 32.90
N VAL A 652 -30.24 19.13 33.58
CA VAL A 652 -30.06 20.57 33.76
C VAL A 652 -29.71 21.23 32.43
N TYR A 653 -28.81 20.62 31.65
CA TYR A 653 -28.42 21.15 30.34
C TYR A 653 -29.61 21.19 29.36
N LEU A 654 -30.43 20.14 29.31
CA LEU A 654 -31.64 20.11 28.49
C LEU A 654 -32.71 21.13 28.92
N LYS A 655 -32.68 21.60 30.18
CA LYS A 655 -33.60 22.62 30.69
C LYS A 655 -33.10 24.04 30.41
N VAL A 656 -31.80 24.28 30.58
CA VAL A 656 -31.19 25.61 30.46
C VAL A 656 -30.92 25.98 29.01
N PHE A 657 -30.36 25.06 28.22
CA PHE A 657 -30.04 25.33 26.82
C PHE A 657 -31.23 25.01 25.91
N THR A 658 -31.82 26.05 25.33
CA THR A 658 -32.98 25.94 24.44
C THR A 658 -32.65 26.16 22.96
N ASP A 659 -31.52 26.78 22.63
CA ASP A 659 -31.05 26.96 21.24
C ASP A 659 -30.68 25.61 20.61
N ASP A 660 -31.16 25.37 19.40
CA ASP A 660 -30.94 24.12 18.65
C ASP A 660 -29.46 23.76 18.50
N ARG A 661 -28.57 24.76 18.42
CA ARG A 661 -27.10 24.58 18.32
C ARG A 661 -26.50 23.98 19.59
N CYS A 662 -27.13 24.16 20.74
CA CYS A 662 -26.74 23.53 22.01
C CYS A 662 -27.48 22.22 22.23
N VAL A 663 -28.78 22.16 21.92
CA VAL A 663 -29.62 20.98 22.14
C VAL A 663 -29.13 19.77 21.35
N SER A 664 -28.74 19.96 20.08
CA SER A 664 -28.26 18.85 19.24
C SER A 664 -27.01 18.16 19.80
N PRO A 665 -25.91 18.88 20.15
CA PRO A 665 -24.77 18.29 20.85
C PRO A 665 -25.12 17.63 22.19
N ILE A 666 -26.07 18.17 22.96
CA ILE A 666 -26.52 17.56 24.22
C ILE A 666 -27.21 16.21 23.98
N ILE A 667 -28.05 16.11 22.94
CA ILE A 667 -28.69 14.84 22.55
C ILE A 667 -27.63 13.83 22.07
N ILE A 668 -26.64 14.29 21.28
CA ILE A 668 -25.54 13.41 20.85
C ILE A 668 -24.70 12.97 22.05
N LEU A 669 -24.46 13.85 23.03
CA LEU A 669 -23.78 13.51 24.27
C LEU A 669 -24.56 12.44 25.06
N ALA A 670 -25.88 12.59 25.16
CA ALA A 670 -26.77 11.61 25.79
C ALA A 670 -26.66 10.22 25.15
N SER A 671 -26.40 10.14 23.84
CA SER A 671 -26.24 8.87 23.14
C SER A 671 -24.99 8.07 23.52
N PHE A 672 -23.99 8.70 24.16
CA PHE A 672 -22.82 8.01 24.71
C PHE A 672 -23.05 7.50 26.15
N ILE A 673 -24.16 7.91 26.78
CA ILE A 673 -24.51 7.56 28.15
C ILE A 673 -25.51 6.39 28.11
N PRO A 674 -25.36 5.36 28.95
CA PRO A 674 -26.34 4.28 29.05
C PRO A 674 -27.74 4.82 29.39
N PRO A 675 -28.82 4.31 28.75
CA PRO A 675 -30.17 4.84 28.95
C PRO A 675 -30.67 4.70 30.39
N THR A 676 -30.12 3.74 31.15
CA THR A 676 -30.39 3.50 32.57
C THR A 676 -29.89 4.63 33.48
N ALA A 677 -28.85 5.36 33.07
CA ALA A 677 -28.28 6.46 33.85
C ALA A 677 -29.05 7.78 33.66
N ILE A 678 -29.91 7.87 32.64
CA ILE A 678 -30.66 9.08 32.25
C ILE A 678 -32.14 8.77 31.95
N PRO A 679 -32.89 8.18 32.91
CA PRO A 679 -34.24 7.66 32.67
C PRO A 679 -35.25 8.75 32.27
N THR A 680 -35.13 9.96 32.81
CA THR A 680 -36.03 11.10 32.52
C THR A 680 -36.03 11.46 31.03
N PHE A 681 -34.85 11.42 30.39
CA PHE A 681 -34.74 11.66 28.95
C PHE A 681 -35.02 10.38 28.17
N SER A 682 -34.41 9.25 28.55
CA SER A 682 -34.41 8.03 27.74
C SER A 682 -35.80 7.39 27.58
N CYS A 683 -36.68 7.51 28.57
CA CYS A 683 -38.08 7.04 28.48
C CYS A 683 -38.95 7.95 27.59
N GLY A 684 -38.61 9.24 27.48
CA GLY A 684 -39.37 10.23 26.71
C GLY A 684 -39.00 10.32 25.22
N VAL A 685 -37.91 9.68 24.76
CA VAL A 685 -37.46 9.80 23.36
C VAL A 685 -38.47 9.21 22.37
N ILE A 686 -38.99 8.01 22.64
CA ILE A 686 -39.98 7.35 21.76
C ILE A 686 -41.29 8.12 21.74
N SER A 687 -41.78 8.60 22.89
CA SER A 687 -43.00 9.42 22.92
C SER A 687 -42.82 10.74 22.17
N LYS A 688 -41.64 11.36 22.27
CA LYS A 688 -41.30 12.55 21.48
C LYS A 688 -41.31 12.28 19.98
N LEU A 689 -40.78 11.15 19.52
CA LEU A 689 -40.84 10.72 18.11
C LEU A 689 -42.27 10.39 17.66
N LYS A 690 -43.08 9.74 18.50
CA LYS A 690 -44.49 9.40 18.22
C LYS A 690 -45.36 10.66 18.06
N ASN A 691 -45.09 11.70 18.85
CA ASN A 691 -45.87 12.94 18.89
C ASN A 691 -45.47 13.97 17.82
N MET A 692 -44.47 13.70 16.97
CA MET A 692 -44.09 14.63 15.88
C MET A 692 -45.16 14.69 14.79
N GLU A 693 -45.32 15.86 14.15
CA GLU A 693 -46.23 16.05 13.02
C GLU A 693 -45.66 15.46 11.71
N ASN A 694 -46.51 15.21 10.71
CA ASN A 694 -46.06 14.81 9.38
C ASN A 694 -45.34 15.99 8.69
N GLY A 695 -44.27 15.70 7.92
CA GLY A 695 -43.49 16.73 7.22
C GLY A 695 -42.47 17.47 8.09
N VAL A 696 -42.17 16.95 9.29
CA VAL A 696 -41.12 17.47 10.16
C VAL A 696 -39.74 17.32 9.51
N THR A 697 -38.92 18.37 9.57
CA THR A 697 -37.56 18.36 9.02
C THR A 697 -36.67 17.32 9.70
N GLU A 698 -35.82 16.65 8.91
CA GLU A 698 -34.85 15.63 9.36
C GLU A 698 -34.05 16.01 10.62
N LYS A 699 -33.63 17.27 10.74
CA LYS A 699 -32.87 17.79 11.90
C LYS A 699 -33.55 17.57 13.25
N LYS A 700 -34.88 17.47 13.29
CA LYS A 700 -35.65 17.35 14.53
C LYS A 700 -35.73 15.92 15.06
N TYR A 701 -35.66 14.91 14.18
CA TYR A 701 -35.73 13.48 14.58
C TYR A 701 -34.39 12.74 14.45
N SER A 702 -33.49 13.16 13.55
CA SER A 702 -32.20 12.50 13.25
C SER A 702 -31.37 12.18 14.51
N THR A 703 -31.11 13.17 15.36
CA THR A 703 -30.31 12.96 16.59
C THR A 703 -30.98 12.05 17.61
N LEU A 704 -32.33 12.00 17.63
CA LEU A 704 -33.10 11.11 18.50
C LEU A 704 -33.06 9.66 17.98
N LEU A 705 -33.16 9.47 16.66
CA LEU A 705 -32.99 8.16 16.02
C LEU A 705 -31.58 7.62 16.24
N ASP A 706 -30.54 8.44 15.99
CA ASP A 706 -29.14 8.09 16.25
C ASP A 706 -28.93 7.65 17.71
N CYS A 707 -29.57 8.36 18.65
CA CYS A 707 -29.50 8.07 20.07
C CYS A 707 -30.11 6.70 20.41
N LEU A 708 -31.31 6.41 19.89
CA LEU A 708 -31.96 5.10 20.07
C LEU A 708 -31.17 3.95 19.41
N CYS A 709 -30.58 4.19 18.24
CA CYS A 709 -29.71 3.23 17.58
C CYS A 709 -28.48 2.89 18.45
N ARG A 710 -27.79 3.89 19.00
CA ARG A 710 -26.63 3.68 19.89
C ARG A 710 -26.98 2.99 21.20
N TRP A 711 -28.19 3.20 21.72
CA TRP A 711 -28.69 2.48 22.89
C TRP A 711 -29.16 1.05 22.59
N GLY A 712 -29.10 0.59 21.34
CA GLY A 712 -29.62 -0.73 20.95
C GLY A 712 -31.15 -0.82 21.00
N LYS A 713 -31.86 0.31 21.03
CA LYS A 713 -33.33 0.41 21.14
C LYS A 713 -34.04 0.52 19.79
N ILE A 714 -33.37 0.17 18.69
CA ILE A 714 -33.92 0.24 17.34
C ILE A 714 -35.17 -0.64 17.13
N GLY A 715 -35.32 -1.71 17.92
CA GLY A 715 -36.54 -2.54 17.90
C GLY A 715 -37.82 -1.73 18.18
N HIS A 716 -37.77 -0.75 19.09
CA HIS A 716 -38.91 0.12 19.39
C HIS A 716 -39.22 1.10 18.26
N ILE A 717 -38.21 1.49 17.46
CA ILE A 717 -38.42 2.30 16.26
C ILE A 717 -39.13 1.46 15.20
N LEU A 718 -38.70 0.20 15.00
CA LEU A 718 -39.35 -0.70 14.06
C LEU A 718 -40.79 -1.03 14.45
N GLU A 719 -41.05 -1.27 15.73
CA GLU A 719 -42.41 -1.47 16.25
C GLU A 719 -43.28 -0.25 15.93
N LEU A 720 -42.80 0.97 16.20
CA LEU A 720 -43.51 2.21 15.86
C LEU A 720 -43.79 2.35 14.35
N ILE A 721 -42.80 2.02 13.50
CA ILE A 721 -42.96 2.06 12.04
C ILE A 721 -43.99 1.01 11.58
N CYS A 722 -43.91 -0.22 12.10
CA CYS A 722 -44.88 -1.28 11.79
C CYS A 722 -46.30 -0.86 12.17
N ASP A 723 -46.48 -0.32 13.37
CA ASP A 723 -47.78 0.11 13.88
C ASP A 723 -48.39 1.22 13.01
N TRP A 724 -47.58 2.16 12.50
CA TRP A 724 -48.04 3.22 11.60
C TRP A 724 -48.34 2.77 10.17
N ILE A 725 -47.66 1.75 9.66
CA ILE A 725 -47.88 1.22 8.30
C ILE A 725 -49.08 0.27 8.26
N THR A 726 -49.31 -0.53 9.31
CA THR A 726 -50.34 -1.58 9.34
C THR A 726 -51.70 -1.15 9.90
N ALA A 727 -51.81 0.08 10.41
CA ALA A 727 -53.04 0.57 11.00
C ALA A 727 -54.19 0.75 9.98
N GLU A 728 -55.34 0.12 10.23
CA GLU A 728 -56.55 0.32 9.42
C GLU A 728 -57.17 1.73 9.64
N PRO A 729 -57.67 2.38 8.57
CA PRO A 729 -58.40 3.64 8.70
C PRO A 729 -59.73 3.41 9.42
N ARG A 730 -59.80 3.70 10.72
CA ARG A 730 -61.03 3.56 11.51
C ARG A 730 -62.06 4.63 11.11
N ASN A 731 -63.07 4.23 10.35
CA ASN A 731 -64.33 4.97 10.21
C ASN A 731 -65.04 5.05 11.57
N ARG A 732 -65.02 6.21 12.21
CA ARG A 732 -65.75 6.47 13.46
C ARG A 732 -67.27 6.48 13.20
N LYS A 733 -67.94 5.34 13.41
CA LYS A 733 -69.34 5.36 13.86
C LYS A 733 -69.34 5.36 15.39
N THR A 734 -69.67 6.51 15.95
CA THR A 734 -69.88 6.71 17.39
C THR A 734 -71.01 5.83 17.89
N ASN A 735 -70.69 4.77 18.64
CA ASN A 735 -71.62 4.21 19.61
C ASN A 735 -71.03 4.41 21.00
N LYS A 736 -71.61 5.39 21.71
CA LYS A 736 -71.39 5.60 23.13
C LYS A 736 -71.87 4.37 23.88
N THR A 737 -71.00 3.70 24.63
CA THR A 737 -71.26 3.38 26.05
C THR A 737 -70.03 2.82 26.78
N GLN A 738 -69.87 3.36 27.99
CA GLN A 738 -69.09 2.91 29.16
C GLN A 738 -67.66 3.43 29.35
N ARG A 739 -67.57 4.25 30.41
CA ARG A 739 -66.42 4.95 30.97
C ARG A 739 -65.45 3.98 31.66
N ARG A 740 -64.21 3.96 31.21
CA ARG A 740 -63.00 3.84 32.06
C ARG A 740 -62.00 4.88 31.56
N VAL A 741 -61.36 5.60 32.49
CA VAL A 741 -60.39 6.65 32.20
C VAL A 741 -59.12 5.98 31.65
N GLN A 742 -59.02 5.97 30.33
CA GLN A 742 -57.80 5.63 29.59
C GLN A 742 -57.37 6.94 28.92
N ILE A 743 -56.10 7.32 29.09
CA ILE A 743 -55.51 8.48 28.40
C ILE A 743 -55.85 8.31 26.92
N GLN A 744 -56.69 9.20 26.37
CA GLN A 744 -56.98 9.24 24.94
C GLN A 744 -55.76 9.84 24.24
N GLU A 745 -54.71 9.04 24.05
CA GLU A 745 -53.73 9.32 23.02
C GLU A 745 -54.39 9.05 21.67
N THR A 746 -54.44 10.06 20.82
CA THR A 746 -54.85 9.92 19.42
C THR A 746 -53.77 9.12 18.69
N ASP A 747 -53.93 7.80 18.64
CA ASP A 747 -53.19 6.90 17.75
C ASP A 747 -53.63 7.14 16.29
N GLU A 748 -53.31 8.33 15.77
CA GLU A 748 -53.42 8.59 14.33
C GLU A 748 -52.22 7.94 13.62
N PRO A 749 -52.45 7.09 12.61
CA PRO A 749 -51.36 6.48 11.86
C PRO A 749 -50.62 7.51 11.03
N LYS A 750 -49.27 7.47 11.08
CA LYS A 750 -48.38 8.42 10.39
C LYS A 750 -47.44 7.70 9.41
N PRO A 751 -47.96 7.12 8.31
CA PRO A 751 -47.16 6.29 7.40
C PRO A 751 -46.03 7.07 6.71
N GLU A 752 -46.23 8.34 6.34
CA GLU A 752 -45.17 9.16 5.73
C GLU A 752 -43.97 9.36 6.68
N LEU A 753 -44.24 9.72 7.94
CA LEU A 753 -43.19 9.90 8.95
C LEU A 753 -42.49 8.58 9.28
N ALA A 754 -43.22 7.46 9.23
CA ALA A 754 -42.67 6.11 9.38
C ALA A 754 -41.62 5.80 8.29
N LEU A 755 -41.92 6.15 7.04
CA LEU A 755 -41.02 5.98 5.91
C LEU A 755 -39.83 6.95 5.98
N ASP A 756 -40.03 8.19 6.44
CA ASP A 756 -38.94 9.16 6.67
C ASP A 756 -37.92 8.65 7.71
N TYR A 757 -38.40 8.02 8.79
CA TYR A 757 -37.53 7.39 9.79
C TYR A 757 -36.77 6.21 9.19
N LEU A 758 -37.44 5.33 8.45
CA LEU A 758 -36.80 4.18 7.81
C LEU A 758 -35.74 4.61 6.80
N GLU A 759 -36.05 5.59 5.95
CA GLU A 759 -35.14 6.11 4.94
C GLU A 759 -33.87 6.70 5.56
N TYR A 760 -34.02 7.46 6.65
CA TYR A 760 -32.88 7.94 7.44
C TYR A 760 -32.04 6.79 8.02
N LEU A 761 -32.69 5.76 8.59
CA LEU A 761 -32.00 4.59 9.15
C LEU A 761 -31.19 3.82 8.11
N LEU A 762 -31.70 3.66 6.88
CA LEU A 762 -31.01 2.95 5.80
C LEU A 762 -29.88 3.77 5.17
N THR A 763 -30.04 5.09 5.11
CA THR A 763 -29.07 6.00 4.48
C THR A 763 -27.82 6.19 5.35
N HIS A 764 -27.96 6.27 6.67
CA HIS A 764 -26.82 6.48 7.58
C HIS A 764 -26.15 5.18 8.03
N CYS A 765 -24.84 5.06 7.78
CA CYS A 765 -24.09 3.80 7.97
C CYS A 765 -24.15 3.22 9.38
N MET A 766 -24.09 4.07 10.43
CA MET A 766 -24.18 3.60 11.82
C MET A 766 -25.57 3.01 12.11
N ASN A 767 -26.62 3.74 11.72
CA ASN A 767 -28.00 3.35 11.96
C ASN A 767 -28.35 2.09 11.17
N ARG A 768 -27.91 2.00 9.92
CA ARG A 768 -28.04 0.82 9.08
C ARG A 768 -27.38 -0.40 9.74
N ASN A 769 -26.17 -0.25 10.27
CA ASN A 769 -25.50 -1.34 10.98
C ASN A 769 -26.25 -1.76 12.26
N CYS A 770 -26.82 -0.81 13.00
CA CYS A 770 -27.70 -1.11 14.14
C CYS A 770 -28.97 -1.85 13.70
N LEU A 771 -29.60 -1.44 12.59
CA LEU A 771 -30.80 -2.08 12.05
C LEU A 771 -30.51 -3.53 11.68
N LEU A 772 -29.46 -3.75 10.89
CA LEU A 772 -29.02 -5.07 10.42
C LEU A 772 -28.43 -5.96 11.53
N SER A 773 -28.27 -5.44 12.76
CA SER A 773 -27.88 -6.23 13.92
C SER A 773 -29.05 -6.95 14.62
N LEU A 774 -30.29 -6.59 14.26
CA LEU A 774 -31.48 -7.23 14.82
C LEU A 774 -31.62 -8.70 14.36
N PRO A 775 -32.35 -9.53 15.12
CA PRO A 775 -32.61 -10.92 14.74
C PRO A 775 -33.33 -11.02 13.39
N ARG A 776 -32.91 -11.97 12.54
CA ARG A 776 -33.49 -12.23 11.20
C ARG A 776 -35.02 -12.26 11.21
N LYS A 777 -35.64 -12.97 12.16
CA LYS A 777 -37.10 -13.05 12.31
C LYS A 777 -37.79 -11.68 12.37
N LYS A 778 -37.19 -10.70 13.06
CA LYS A 778 -37.74 -9.34 13.15
C LYS A 778 -37.56 -8.56 11.85
N LEU A 779 -36.43 -8.75 11.16
CA LEU A 779 -36.16 -8.13 9.86
C LEU A 779 -37.08 -8.69 8.76
N ASP A 780 -37.32 -10.00 8.75
CA ASP A 780 -38.24 -10.66 7.82
C ASP A 780 -39.69 -10.23 8.06
N GLN A 781 -40.10 -10.14 9.33
CA GLN A 781 -41.42 -9.60 9.69
C GLN A 781 -41.57 -8.16 9.20
N PHE A 782 -40.54 -7.33 9.39
CA PHE A 782 -40.53 -5.95 8.92
C PHE A 782 -40.57 -5.85 7.38
N LEU A 783 -39.84 -6.73 6.69
CA LEU A 783 -39.85 -6.79 5.23
C LEU A 783 -41.26 -7.11 4.69
N ARG A 784 -41.99 -8.04 5.31
CA ARG A 784 -43.39 -8.35 4.98
C ARG A 784 -44.32 -7.17 5.24
N VAL A 785 -44.06 -6.36 6.27
CA VAL A 785 -44.84 -5.14 6.51
C VAL A 785 -44.63 -4.13 5.37
N LEU A 786 -43.40 -3.96 4.88
CA LEU A 786 -43.15 -3.07 3.72
C LEU A 786 -43.73 -3.60 2.40
N GLU A 787 -43.93 -4.92 2.30
CA GLU A 787 -44.57 -5.55 1.13
C GLU A 787 -46.03 -5.09 0.94
N CYS A 788 -46.72 -4.59 1.97
CA CYS A 788 -48.07 -4.02 1.82
C CYS A 788 -48.13 -2.85 0.82
N GLY A 789 -47.00 -2.16 0.57
CA GLY A 789 -46.90 -1.14 -0.47
C GLY A 789 -47.15 -1.71 -1.85
N LYS A 790 -46.73 -2.95 -2.11
CA LYS A 790 -46.99 -3.69 -3.36
C LYS A 790 -48.47 -4.03 -3.50
N ASP A 791 -49.11 -4.52 -2.44
CA ASP A 791 -50.54 -4.85 -2.41
C ASP A 791 -51.42 -3.62 -2.64
N ALA A 792 -51.03 -2.47 -2.07
CA ALA A 792 -51.68 -1.20 -2.30
C ALA A 792 -51.54 -0.76 -3.77
N LEU A 793 -50.33 -0.85 -4.35
CA LEU A 793 -50.09 -0.53 -5.75
C LEU A 793 -50.88 -1.42 -6.71
N ASP A 794 -51.00 -2.73 -6.42
CA ASP A 794 -51.82 -3.65 -7.22
C ASP A 794 -53.30 -3.23 -7.23
N SER A 795 -53.83 -2.81 -6.08
CA SER A 795 -55.21 -2.33 -5.95
C SER A 795 -55.45 -1.05 -6.75
N TYR A 796 -54.48 -0.12 -6.75
CA TYR A 796 -54.52 1.10 -7.57
C TYR A 796 -54.46 0.80 -9.08
N ILE A 797 -53.67 -0.19 -9.48
CA ILE A 797 -53.49 -0.57 -10.90
C ILE A 797 -54.73 -1.33 -11.43
N GLN A 798 -55.35 -2.18 -10.62
CA GLN A 798 -56.53 -2.97 -10.98
C GLN A 798 -57.86 -2.17 -10.93
N GLY A 799 -57.84 -0.92 -10.45
CA GLY A 799 -59.02 -0.06 -10.41
C GLY A 799 -60.07 -0.45 -9.36
N CYS A 800 -59.69 -1.23 -8.33
CA CYS A 800 -60.55 -1.61 -7.22
C CYS A 800 -60.87 -0.40 -6.30
N ASN A 801 -62.01 -0.43 -5.59
CA ASN A 801 -62.50 0.68 -4.76
C ASN A 801 -61.41 1.31 -3.87
N LEU A 802 -61.10 2.57 -4.15
CA LEU A 802 -60.04 3.40 -3.54
C LEU A 802 -60.23 3.69 -2.04
N GLU A 803 -61.37 3.34 -1.45
CA GLU A 803 -61.72 3.62 -0.05
C GLU A 803 -61.05 2.66 0.97
N TYR A 804 -60.31 1.63 0.52
CA TYR A 804 -59.86 0.53 1.37
C TYR A 804 -58.33 0.33 1.52
N CYS A 805 -57.46 1.08 0.84
CA CYS A 805 -56.03 0.73 0.77
C CYS A 805 -55.10 1.29 1.87
N GLY A 806 -55.57 2.15 2.79
CA GLY A 806 -54.78 2.64 3.94
C GLY A 806 -53.56 3.54 3.64
N LEU A 807 -52.92 3.41 2.47
CA LEU A 807 -51.79 4.20 2.00
C LEU A 807 -52.16 5.02 0.76
N TYR A 808 -51.76 6.30 0.74
CA TYR A 808 -51.87 7.13 -0.45
C TYR A 808 -50.90 6.66 -1.54
N GLN A 809 -51.23 6.95 -2.80
CA GLN A 809 -50.45 6.56 -3.98
C GLN A 809 -48.95 6.86 -3.87
N ALA A 810 -48.58 8.08 -3.47
CA ALA A 810 -47.17 8.47 -3.33
C ALA A 810 -46.47 7.70 -2.19
N THR A 811 -47.16 7.50 -1.07
CA THR A 811 -46.66 6.73 0.08
C THR A 811 -46.43 5.27 -0.27
N ALA A 812 -47.31 4.67 -1.07
CA ALA A 812 -47.19 3.27 -1.51
C ALA A 812 -45.97 3.06 -2.42
N VAL A 813 -45.69 3.99 -3.35
CA VAL A 813 -44.47 3.97 -4.17
C VAL A 813 -43.21 4.11 -3.30
N ARG A 814 -43.22 5.00 -2.30
CA ARG A 814 -42.10 5.14 -1.34
C ARG A 814 -41.88 3.86 -0.52
N ALA A 815 -42.95 3.25 -0.01
CA ALA A 815 -42.89 1.99 0.71
C ALA A 815 -42.30 0.86 -0.15
N PHE A 816 -42.73 0.76 -1.41
CA PHE A 816 -42.17 -0.18 -2.39
C PHE A 816 -40.68 0.08 -2.66
N SER A 817 -40.27 1.34 -2.81
CA SER A 817 -38.85 1.69 -2.96
C SER A 817 -38.00 1.23 -1.77
N LEU A 818 -38.49 1.48 -0.55
CA LEU A 818 -37.81 1.08 0.68
C LEU A 818 -37.81 -0.44 0.87
N TYR A 819 -38.88 -1.15 0.47
CA TYR A 819 -38.91 -2.62 0.40
C TYR A 819 -37.78 -3.15 -0.50
N CYS A 820 -37.64 -2.62 -1.72
CA CYS A 820 -36.61 -3.03 -2.66
C CYS A 820 -35.19 -2.71 -2.15
N ARG A 821 -34.95 -1.51 -1.61
CA ARG A 821 -33.66 -1.11 -1.02
C ARG A 821 -33.31 -1.94 0.22
N PHE A 822 -34.29 -2.25 1.07
CA PHE A 822 -34.07 -3.04 2.27
C PHE A 822 -33.70 -4.50 1.93
N ASN A 823 -34.31 -5.09 0.89
CA ASN A 823 -33.89 -6.40 0.36
C ASN A 823 -32.40 -6.44 0.00
N ILE A 824 -31.87 -5.40 -0.67
CA ILE A 824 -30.42 -5.33 -0.99
C ILE A 824 -29.58 -5.35 0.30
N HIS A 825 -29.99 -4.58 1.31
CA HIS A 825 -29.26 -4.54 2.58
C HIS A 825 -29.29 -5.87 3.34
N LEU A 826 -30.40 -6.61 3.27
CA LEU A 826 -30.50 -7.96 3.82
C LEU A 826 -29.65 -8.96 3.04
N LEU A 827 -29.67 -8.89 1.71
CA LEU A 827 -28.84 -9.71 0.84
C LEU A 827 -27.35 -9.53 1.14
N HIS A 828 -26.88 -8.29 1.26
CA HIS A 828 -25.50 -7.99 1.63
C HIS A 828 -25.12 -8.51 3.02
N LYS A 829 -26.06 -8.55 3.97
CA LYS A 829 -25.81 -8.98 5.34
C LYS A 829 -25.79 -10.50 5.49
N PHE A 830 -26.63 -11.21 4.76
CA PHE A 830 -26.86 -12.66 4.86
C PHE A 830 -26.33 -13.41 3.63
N VAL A 831 -25.04 -13.24 3.34
CA VAL A 831 -24.29 -13.83 2.20
C VAL A 831 -24.43 -15.36 2.11
N SER A 832 -24.63 -16.07 3.23
CA SER A 832 -24.78 -17.53 3.23
C SER A 832 -26.11 -18.05 2.63
N GLU A 833 -27.10 -17.16 2.47
CA GLU A 833 -28.47 -17.50 2.08
C GLU A 833 -28.98 -16.52 0.99
N GLU A 834 -28.07 -16.07 0.12
CA GLU A 834 -28.31 -15.05 -0.93
C GLU A 834 -29.56 -15.33 -1.78
N GLN A 835 -29.88 -16.60 -1.97
CA GLN A 835 -30.95 -17.07 -2.84
C GLN A 835 -32.36 -16.67 -2.35
N ASP A 836 -32.58 -16.52 -1.04
CA ASP A 836 -33.90 -16.19 -0.50
C ASP A 836 -34.32 -14.75 -0.84
N TYR A 837 -33.43 -13.78 -0.62
CA TYR A 837 -33.73 -12.36 -0.85
C TYR A 837 -33.55 -11.94 -2.32
N LEU A 838 -32.59 -12.56 -3.04
CA LEU A 838 -32.47 -12.35 -4.48
C LEU A 838 -33.72 -12.88 -5.21
N SER A 839 -34.24 -14.06 -4.82
CA SER A 839 -35.48 -14.59 -5.39
C SER A 839 -36.71 -13.71 -5.09
N ALA A 840 -36.72 -12.94 -4.00
CA ALA A 840 -37.77 -11.97 -3.72
C ALA A 840 -37.76 -10.79 -4.70
N LEU A 841 -36.57 -10.31 -5.08
CA LEU A 841 -36.40 -9.28 -6.11
C LEU A 841 -36.73 -9.81 -7.51
N GLU A 842 -36.43 -11.08 -7.81
CA GLU A 842 -36.85 -11.75 -9.05
C GLU A 842 -38.38 -11.89 -9.13
N LYS A 843 -39.02 -12.34 -8.05
CA LYS A 843 -40.49 -12.38 -7.93
C LYS A 843 -41.12 -11.00 -8.07
N THR A 844 -40.41 -9.95 -7.66
CA THR A 844 -40.83 -8.57 -7.88
C THR A 844 -40.74 -8.20 -9.36
N GLY A 845 -39.67 -8.61 -10.06
CA GLY A 845 -39.53 -8.44 -11.50
C GLY A 845 -40.61 -9.17 -12.31
N THR A 846 -40.94 -10.40 -11.94
CA THR A 846 -42.03 -11.17 -12.59
C THR A 846 -43.41 -10.56 -12.30
N TRP A 847 -43.61 -10.02 -11.10
CA TRP A 847 -44.81 -9.23 -10.79
C TRP A 847 -44.92 -7.98 -11.66
N ILE A 848 -43.84 -7.22 -11.85
CA ILE A 848 -43.84 -6.06 -12.76
C ILE A 848 -44.19 -6.50 -14.18
N GLU A 849 -43.61 -7.61 -14.64
CA GLU A 849 -43.89 -8.16 -15.97
C GLU A 849 -45.37 -8.51 -16.18
N ASN A 850 -45.99 -9.16 -15.19
CA ASN A 850 -47.33 -9.71 -15.32
C ASN A 850 -48.44 -8.73 -14.93
N SER A 851 -48.21 -7.87 -13.94
CA SER A 851 -49.23 -6.97 -13.39
C SER A 851 -49.11 -5.54 -13.89
N ILE A 852 -47.89 -5.04 -14.16
CA ILE A 852 -47.68 -3.62 -14.48
C ILE A 852 -47.50 -3.37 -15.97
N VAL A 853 -46.64 -4.15 -16.63
CA VAL A 853 -46.36 -3.99 -18.06
C VAL A 853 -47.62 -4.09 -18.95
N PRO A 854 -48.63 -4.94 -18.65
CA PRO A 854 -49.85 -4.98 -19.44
C PRO A 854 -50.74 -3.74 -19.32
N HIS A 855 -50.79 -3.10 -18.16
CA HIS A 855 -51.56 -1.85 -17.99
C HIS A 855 -50.90 -0.66 -18.67
N PHE A 856 -49.61 -0.80 -19.01
CA PHE A 856 -48.88 0.11 -19.90
C PHE A 856 -49.34 0.01 -21.38
N LEU A 857 -50.19 -0.98 -21.74
CA LEU A 857 -50.76 -1.18 -23.09
C LEU A 857 -52.15 -0.55 -23.29
N LEU A 858 -52.97 -0.45 -22.24
CA LEU A 858 -54.38 0.00 -22.35
C LEU A 858 -54.54 1.51 -22.65
N GLU A 859 -53.46 2.28 -22.68
CA GLU A 859 -53.47 3.69 -23.13
C GLU A 859 -53.56 3.84 -24.67
N GLU A 860 -53.70 2.75 -25.42
CA GLU A 860 -53.74 2.80 -26.89
C GLU A 860 -55.13 2.96 -27.52
N GLU A 861 -56.25 2.73 -26.83
CA GLU A 861 -57.55 2.54 -27.52
C GLU A 861 -58.73 3.48 -27.19
N GLU A 862 -58.67 4.36 -26.18
CA GLU A 862 -59.80 5.29 -25.92
C GLU A 862 -59.40 6.76 -25.93
N ASP A 863 -59.93 7.50 -26.91
CA ASP A 863 -59.94 8.97 -27.04
C ASP A 863 -60.79 9.68 -25.93
N TYR A 864 -61.02 9.01 -24.80
CA TYR A 864 -61.68 9.58 -23.63
C TYR A 864 -60.66 9.85 -22.53
N LEU A 865 -60.54 11.13 -22.16
CA LEU A 865 -59.80 11.69 -21.04
C LEU A 865 -59.87 10.85 -19.75
N LYS A 866 -58.98 9.88 -19.57
CA LYS A 866 -58.53 9.44 -18.25
C LYS A 866 -57.08 9.89 -18.06
N PRO A 867 -56.74 10.60 -16.97
CA PRO A 867 -55.35 10.93 -16.68
C PRO A 867 -54.55 9.62 -16.64
N SER A 868 -53.44 9.55 -17.38
CA SER A 868 -52.50 8.44 -17.27
C SER A 868 -52.12 8.28 -15.80
N SER A 869 -52.29 7.11 -15.20
CA SER A 869 -51.74 6.91 -13.86
C SER A 869 -50.21 6.94 -13.99
N GLU A 870 -49.53 7.89 -13.34
CA GLU A 870 -48.06 7.95 -13.32
C GLU A 870 -47.45 6.76 -12.54
N ILE A 871 -48.29 5.91 -11.93
CA ILE A 871 -47.92 4.83 -11.02
C ILE A 871 -47.09 3.74 -11.70
N PRO A 872 -47.51 3.12 -12.84
CA PRO A 872 -46.73 2.09 -13.51
C PRO A 872 -45.33 2.60 -13.89
N HIS A 873 -45.23 3.87 -14.28
CA HIS A 873 -43.96 4.50 -14.61
C HIS A 873 -43.03 4.60 -13.40
N LEU A 874 -43.53 5.14 -12.28
CA LEU A 874 -42.76 5.29 -11.04
C LEU A 874 -42.32 3.94 -10.44
N VAL A 875 -43.17 2.91 -10.52
CA VAL A 875 -42.83 1.56 -10.02
C VAL A 875 -41.72 0.92 -10.85
N ILE A 876 -41.83 0.97 -12.19
CA ILE A 876 -40.78 0.46 -13.09
C ILE A 876 -39.47 1.23 -12.87
N GLN A 877 -39.53 2.57 -12.79
CA GLN A 877 -38.35 3.40 -12.55
C GLN A 877 -37.65 3.04 -11.22
N THR A 878 -38.43 2.86 -10.16
CA THR A 878 -37.95 2.51 -8.83
C THR A 878 -37.25 1.16 -8.83
N TYR A 879 -37.87 0.14 -9.44
CA TYR A 879 -37.29 -1.19 -9.52
C TYR A 879 -35.99 -1.20 -10.32
N LEU A 880 -35.97 -0.57 -11.51
CA LEU A 880 -34.76 -0.50 -12.34
C LEU A 880 -33.60 0.23 -11.64
N ALA A 881 -33.89 1.31 -10.91
CA ALA A 881 -32.89 2.02 -10.12
C ALA A 881 -32.26 1.12 -9.04
N VAL A 882 -33.09 0.34 -8.35
CA VAL A 882 -32.64 -0.61 -7.32
C VAL A 882 -31.82 -1.74 -7.94
N CYS A 883 -32.25 -2.31 -9.07
CA CYS A 883 -31.50 -3.36 -9.76
C CYS A 883 -30.13 -2.86 -10.26
N LYS A 884 -30.07 -1.61 -10.74
CA LYS A 884 -28.80 -0.96 -11.11
C LYS A 884 -27.85 -0.89 -9.91
N ASP A 885 -28.34 -0.39 -8.76
CA ASP A 885 -27.53 -0.29 -7.54
C ASP A 885 -27.11 -1.68 -7.00
N LEU A 886 -27.96 -2.70 -7.13
CA LEU A 886 -27.66 -4.09 -6.75
C LEU A 886 -26.47 -4.67 -7.55
N ILE A 887 -26.44 -4.43 -8.87
CA ILE A 887 -25.36 -4.89 -9.75
C ILE A 887 -24.07 -4.12 -9.46
N ALA A 888 -24.18 -2.80 -9.23
CA ALA A 888 -23.03 -1.95 -8.90
C ALA A 888 -22.29 -2.42 -7.62
N VAL A 889 -23.02 -2.98 -6.65
CA VAL A 889 -22.43 -3.54 -5.42
C VAL A 889 -22.03 -5.02 -5.54
N GLY A 890 -22.20 -5.63 -6.71
CA GLY A 890 -21.77 -7.00 -7.01
C GLY A 890 -22.65 -8.12 -6.45
N LEU A 891 -23.92 -7.84 -6.13
CA LEU A 891 -24.84 -8.80 -5.48
C LEU A 891 -25.86 -9.43 -6.46
N GLY A 892 -25.90 -9.00 -7.72
CA GLY A 892 -26.74 -9.61 -8.74
C GLY A 892 -25.96 -10.67 -9.52
N ASP A 893 -26.35 -11.94 -9.40
CA ASP A 893 -25.74 -13.03 -10.16
C ASP A 893 -26.08 -12.98 -11.67
N PHE A 894 -25.49 -13.89 -12.46
CA PHE A 894 -25.69 -13.90 -13.91
C PHE A 894 -27.14 -14.24 -14.31
N GLU A 895 -27.84 -15.06 -13.52
CA GLU A 895 -29.24 -15.44 -13.79
C GLU A 895 -30.19 -14.27 -13.56
N PHE A 896 -29.97 -13.52 -12.47
CA PHE A 896 -30.68 -12.28 -12.17
C PHE A 896 -30.44 -11.22 -13.27
N GLN A 897 -29.17 -11.01 -13.65
CA GLN A 897 -28.83 -10.04 -14.71
C GLN A 897 -29.49 -10.41 -16.05
N ALA A 898 -29.51 -11.69 -16.43
CA ALA A 898 -30.19 -12.16 -17.63
C ALA A 898 -31.71 -11.93 -17.56
N SER A 899 -32.33 -12.24 -16.42
CA SER A 899 -33.76 -12.02 -16.16
C SER A 899 -34.13 -10.53 -16.23
N LEU A 900 -33.29 -9.66 -15.67
CA LEU A 900 -33.46 -8.21 -15.75
C LEU A 900 -33.38 -7.69 -17.19
N LEU A 901 -32.44 -8.17 -18.00
CA LEU A 901 -32.33 -7.78 -19.42
C LEU A 901 -33.53 -8.25 -20.25
N ASN A 902 -34.11 -9.41 -19.91
CA ASN A 902 -35.33 -9.91 -20.52
C ASN A 902 -36.53 -9.01 -20.17
N LEU A 903 -36.68 -8.61 -18.91
CA LEU A 903 -37.72 -7.66 -18.49
C LEU A 903 -37.51 -6.30 -19.16
N ALA A 904 -36.28 -5.77 -19.17
CA ALA A 904 -35.94 -4.51 -19.84
C ALA A 904 -36.26 -4.54 -21.34
N SER A 905 -36.01 -5.67 -22.01
CA SER A 905 -36.40 -5.89 -23.40
C SER A 905 -37.91 -5.81 -23.62
N LYS A 906 -38.74 -6.26 -22.66
CA LYS A 906 -40.21 -6.17 -22.75
C LYS A 906 -40.70 -4.74 -22.52
N ILE A 907 -40.00 -3.97 -21.69
CA ILE A 907 -40.32 -2.56 -21.38
C ILE A 907 -39.99 -1.65 -22.58
N ILE A 908 -38.83 -1.82 -23.23
CA ILE A 908 -38.32 -0.86 -24.23
C ILE A 908 -39.16 -0.77 -25.52
N TYR A 909 -39.86 -1.83 -25.89
CA TYR A 909 -40.73 -1.85 -27.08
C TYR A 909 -42.09 -1.20 -26.86
N ARG A 910 -42.37 -0.67 -25.65
CA ARG A 910 -43.61 0.03 -25.34
C ARG A 910 -43.48 1.54 -25.61
N ARG A 911 -44.58 2.20 -25.95
CA ARG A 911 -44.60 3.61 -26.42
C ARG A 911 -43.92 4.60 -25.45
N LYS A 912 -44.16 4.46 -24.14
CA LYS A 912 -43.50 5.26 -23.07
C LYS A 912 -42.23 4.59 -22.50
N GLY A 913 -41.79 3.47 -23.08
CA GLY A 913 -40.61 2.71 -22.64
C GLY A 913 -39.28 3.41 -22.93
N SER A 914 -39.27 4.34 -23.89
CA SER A 914 -38.14 5.21 -24.23
C SER A 914 -37.68 6.07 -23.04
N ASN A 915 -38.58 6.43 -22.13
CA ASN A 915 -38.26 7.22 -20.93
C ASN A 915 -37.27 6.52 -19.98
N PHE A 916 -37.15 5.19 -20.05
CA PHE A 916 -36.24 4.42 -19.20
C PHE A 916 -34.85 4.22 -19.80
N ILE A 917 -34.60 4.66 -21.05
CA ILE A 917 -33.33 4.44 -21.75
C ILE A 917 -32.10 4.93 -20.97
N PRO A 918 -32.09 6.13 -20.33
CA PRO A 918 -30.94 6.55 -19.53
C PRO A 918 -30.62 5.59 -18.36
N MET A 919 -31.65 5.06 -17.70
CA MET A 919 -31.50 4.09 -16.61
C MET A 919 -31.01 2.73 -17.14
N LEU A 920 -31.55 2.26 -18.27
CA LEU A 920 -31.13 1.02 -18.90
C LEU A 920 -29.67 1.08 -19.36
N LEU A 921 -29.22 2.21 -19.92
CA LEU A 921 -27.80 2.41 -20.26
C LEU A 921 -26.89 2.35 -19.03
N SER A 922 -27.35 2.92 -17.90
CA SER A 922 -26.64 2.84 -16.63
C SER A 922 -26.57 1.39 -16.12
N ILE A 923 -27.64 0.60 -16.23
CA ILE A 923 -27.63 -0.84 -15.89
C ILE A 923 -26.65 -1.61 -16.77
N LEU A 924 -26.64 -1.37 -18.09
CA LEU A 924 -25.69 -2.02 -18.99
C LEU A 924 -24.23 -1.67 -18.62
N ARG A 925 -23.97 -0.44 -18.15
CA ARG A 925 -22.65 -0.04 -17.65
C ARG A 925 -22.27 -0.86 -16.42
N GLU A 926 -23.12 -0.93 -15.41
CA GLU A 926 -22.84 -1.69 -14.16
C GLU A 926 -22.60 -3.18 -14.43
N ILE A 927 -23.37 -3.79 -15.34
CA ILE A 927 -23.17 -5.18 -15.76
C ILE A 927 -21.76 -5.36 -16.36
N VAL A 928 -21.32 -4.43 -17.22
CA VAL A 928 -20.01 -4.48 -17.86
C VAL A 928 -18.87 -4.27 -16.85
N GLU A 929 -19.03 -3.33 -15.91
CA GLU A 929 -18.03 -3.08 -14.86
C GLU A 929 -17.93 -4.24 -13.87
N ALA A 930 -19.05 -4.88 -13.53
CA ALA A 930 -19.05 -6.09 -12.70
C ALA A 930 -18.18 -7.20 -13.30
N PHE A 931 -18.21 -7.40 -14.63
CA PHE A 931 -17.34 -8.39 -15.29
C PHE A 931 -15.85 -8.05 -15.19
N LEU A 932 -15.46 -6.78 -15.16
CA LEU A 932 -14.06 -6.38 -15.01
C LEU A 932 -13.49 -6.73 -13.62
N ALA A 933 -14.37 -6.93 -12.63
CA ALA A 933 -14.02 -7.26 -11.26
C ALA A 933 -14.06 -8.77 -10.94
N CYS A 934 -14.59 -9.62 -11.83
CA CYS A 934 -14.73 -11.07 -11.59
C CYS A 934 -13.46 -11.86 -11.95
N ASP A 935 -13.12 -12.88 -11.14
CA ASP A 935 -12.10 -13.88 -11.46
C ASP A 935 -12.59 -14.80 -12.61
N ILE A 936 -11.75 -15.03 -13.61
CA ILE A 936 -12.09 -15.70 -14.88
C ILE A 936 -12.27 -17.22 -14.68
N VAL A 937 -13.42 -17.63 -14.15
CA VAL A 937 -13.73 -19.06 -13.89
C VAL A 937 -14.88 -19.60 -14.76
N ASN A 938 -15.81 -18.75 -15.23
CA ASN A 938 -16.97 -19.17 -16.05
C ASN A 938 -17.12 -18.36 -17.35
N THR A 939 -16.34 -18.70 -18.38
CA THR A 939 -16.33 -17.96 -19.66
C THR A 939 -17.64 -18.06 -20.45
N ASP A 940 -18.37 -19.18 -20.38
CA ASP A 940 -19.53 -19.42 -21.24
C ASP A 940 -20.75 -18.55 -20.84
N CYS A 941 -21.10 -18.51 -19.55
CA CYS A 941 -22.19 -17.67 -19.05
C CYS A 941 -21.92 -16.17 -19.25
N ILE A 942 -20.65 -15.74 -19.10
CA ILE A 942 -20.23 -14.36 -19.34
C ILE A 942 -20.43 -13.99 -20.82
N THR A 943 -20.11 -14.92 -21.73
CA THR A 943 -20.24 -14.69 -23.18
C THR A 943 -21.71 -14.58 -23.59
N GLU A 944 -22.59 -15.43 -23.05
CA GLU A 944 -24.03 -15.35 -23.30
C GLU A 944 -24.64 -14.04 -22.77
N LEU A 945 -24.28 -13.64 -21.55
CA LEU A 945 -24.80 -12.42 -20.96
C LEU A 945 -24.30 -11.15 -21.69
N LEU A 946 -23.04 -11.12 -22.10
CA LEU A 946 -22.50 -10.04 -22.94
C LEU A 946 -23.15 -9.97 -24.33
N ASN A 947 -23.54 -11.11 -24.91
CA ASN A 947 -24.36 -11.12 -26.13
C ASN A 947 -25.74 -10.50 -25.87
N ASN A 948 -26.34 -10.75 -24.71
CA ASN A 948 -27.61 -10.12 -24.31
C ASN A 948 -27.45 -8.61 -24.07
N VAL A 949 -26.33 -8.16 -23.49
CA VAL A 949 -25.98 -6.73 -23.37
C VAL A 949 -25.88 -6.07 -24.75
N GLN A 950 -25.19 -6.69 -25.70
CA GLN A 950 -25.10 -6.17 -27.08
C GLN A 950 -26.48 -6.08 -27.73
N LYS A 951 -27.30 -7.14 -27.64
CA LYS A 951 -28.66 -7.14 -28.20
C LYS A 951 -29.52 -6.04 -27.56
N MET A 952 -29.43 -5.85 -26.25
CA MET A 952 -30.18 -4.82 -25.55
C MET A 952 -29.72 -3.41 -25.96
N PHE A 953 -28.42 -3.21 -26.11
CA PHE A 953 -27.85 -1.95 -26.60
C PHE A 953 -28.32 -1.61 -28.02
N GLN A 954 -28.37 -2.60 -28.92
CA GLN A 954 -28.93 -2.42 -30.26
C GLN A 954 -30.40 -1.97 -30.20
N LYS A 955 -31.23 -2.61 -29.36
CA LYS A 955 -32.64 -2.21 -29.16
C LYS A 955 -32.79 -0.78 -28.63
N ILE A 956 -31.89 -0.35 -27.76
CA ILE A 956 -31.86 1.04 -27.26
C ILE A 956 -31.64 2.01 -28.43
N LEU A 957 -30.64 1.75 -29.28
CA LEU A 957 -30.36 2.59 -30.44
C LEU A 957 -31.52 2.60 -31.46
N GLU A 958 -32.15 1.44 -31.70
CA GLU A 958 -33.34 1.32 -32.56
C GLU A 958 -34.52 2.14 -32.00
N SER A 959 -34.75 2.09 -30.68
CA SER A 959 -35.81 2.85 -30.02
C SER A 959 -35.56 4.36 -30.06
N MET A 960 -34.32 4.81 -29.80
CA MET A 960 -33.94 6.22 -29.94
C MET A 960 -34.12 6.73 -31.38
N ALA A 961 -33.71 5.94 -32.37
CA ALA A 961 -33.88 6.26 -33.78
C ALA A 961 -35.36 6.27 -34.20
N PHE A 962 -36.18 5.38 -33.64
CA PHE A 962 -37.63 5.35 -33.86
C PHE A 962 -38.32 6.60 -33.28
N MET A 963 -37.99 6.99 -32.05
CA MET A 963 -38.54 8.20 -31.40
C MET A 963 -38.18 9.45 -32.19
N LEU A 964 -36.92 9.60 -32.62
CA LEU A 964 -36.49 10.70 -33.49
C LEU A 964 -37.28 10.81 -34.79
N ARG A 965 -37.74 9.68 -35.35
CA ARG A 965 -38.51 9.66 -36.60
C ARG A 965 -39.99 10.01 -36.39
N ARG A 966 -40.58 9.57 -35.28
CA ARG A 966 -42.02 9.69 -35.00
C ARG A 966 -42.38 10.98 -34.25
N GLN A 967 -41.59 11.37 -33.25
CA GLN A 967 -41.77 12.55 -32.39
C GLN A 967 -40.43 13.25 -32.22
N GLN A 968 -40.09 14.15 -33.15
CA GLN A 968 -38.75 14.72 -33.27
C GLN A 968 -38.31 15.49 -32.01
N GLU A 969 -39.19 16.26 -31.37
CA GLU A 969 -38.86 17.04 -30.16
C GLU A 969 -38.59 16.14 -28.95
N GLU A 970 -39.48 15.19 -28.65
CA GLU A 970 -39.29 14.19 -27.58
C GLU A 970 -38.05 13.31 -27.82
N GLY A 971 -37.78 12.95 -29.08
CA GLY A 971 -36.58 12.21 -29.48
C GLY A 971 -35.28 12.99 -29.25
N ILE A 972 -35.28 14.30 -29.48
CA ILE A 972 -34.12 15.17 -29.18
C ILE A 972 -33.92 15.29 -27.66
N GLN A 973 -34.99 15.47 -26.89
CA GLN A 973 -34.91 15.52 -25.41
C GLN A 973 -34.36 14.22 -24.83
N LEU A 974 -34.79 13.07 -25.36
CA LEU A 974 -34.29 11.74 -24.99
C LEU A 974 -32.79 11.58 -25.29
N ILE A 975 -32.29 12.09 -26.41
CA ILE A 975 -30.86 12.06 -26.74
C ILE A 975 -30.06 12.91 -25.75
N HIS A 976 -30.59 14.07 -25.36
CA HIS A 976 -29.94 14.92 -24.37
C HIS A 976 -29.85 14.23 -23.00
N SER A 977 -30.92 13.57 -22.54
CA SER A 977 -30.92 12.85 -21.27
C SER A 977 -30.08 11.57 -21.29
N ALA A 978 -29.95 10.91 -22.45
CA ALA A 978 -29.15 9.69 -22.61
C ALA A 978 -27.66 9.96 -22.87
N ARG A 979 -27.24 11.19 -23.20
CA ARG A 979 -25.87 11.52 -23.64
C ARG A 979 -24.77 11.09 -22.67
N GLU A 980 -24.94 11.39 -21.39
CA GLU A 980 -23.94 11.09 -20.36
C GLU A 980 -23.91 9.58 -20.04
N PRO A 981 -25.04 8.91 -19.71
CA PRO A 981 -25.07 7.46 -19.52
C PRO A 981 -24.55 6.65 -20.70
N LEU A 982 -24.83 7.10 -21.94
CA LEU A 982 -24.32 6.49 -23.15
C LEU A 982 -22.80 6.61 -23.27
N GLY A 983 -22.24 7.77 -22.92
CA GLY A 983 -20.80 8.01 -22.91
C GLY A 983 -20.08 7.14 -21.88
N GLU A 984 -20.64 7.03 -20.68
CA GLU A 984 -20.09 6.20 -19.61
C GLU A 984 -20.14 4.71 -19.95
N PHE A 985 -21.27 4.21 -20.48
CA PHE A 985 -21.39 2.83 -20.95
C PHE A 985 -20.35 2.50 -22.02
N VAL A 986 -20.22 3.35 -23.05
CA VAL A 986 -19.23 3.16 -24.12
C VAL A 986 -17.81 3.16 -23.54
N HIS A 987 -17.50 4.03 -22.59
CA HIS A 987 -16.19 4.08 -21.93
C HIS A 987 -15.89 2.82 -21.10
N ALA A 988 -16.86 2.36 -20.30
CA ALA A 988 -16.74 1.11 -19.53
C ALA A 988 -16.47 -0.07 -20.46
N PHE A 989 -17.23 -0.17 -21.56
CA PHE A 989 -17.08 -1.22 -22.55
C PHE A 989 -15.72 -1.17 -23.28
N LEU A 990 -15.17 0.02 -23.53
CA LEU A 990 -13.84 0.19 -24.14
C LEU A 990 -12.70 -0.32 -23.26
N SER A 991 -12.92 -0.36 -21.95
CA SER A 991 -11.95 -0.93 -21.02
C SER A 991 -11.89 -2.47 -21.13
N CYS A 992 -12.91 -3.11 -21.71
CA CYS A 992 -13.01 -4.57 -21.90
C CYS A 992 -12.38 -5.10 -23.21
N VAL A 993 -11.80 -4.23 -24.06
CA VAL A 993 -11.31 -4.57 -25.43
C VAL A 993 -10.31 -5.72 -25.46
N LEU A 994 -9.45 -5.83 -24.44
CA LEU A 994 -8.42 -6.87 -24.37
C LEU A 994 -8.97 -8.24 -23.95
N ILE A 995 -10.18 -8.28 -23.37
CA ILE A 995 -10.76 -9.46 -22.74
C ILE A 995 -11.80 -10.13 -23.66
N PHE A 996 -12.66 -9.35 -24.34
CA PHE A 996 -13.74 -9.88 -25.20
C PHE A 996 -13.80 -9.21 -26.60
N PRO A 997 -12.92 -9.58 -27.54
CA PRO A 997 -12.79 -8.89 -28.84
C PRO A 997 -13.99 -9.02 -29.78
N ALA A 998 -14.73 -10.13 -29.72
CA ALA A 998 -15.85 -10.40 -30.62
C ALA A 998 -17.06 -9.51 -30.30
N ILE A 999 -17.34 -9.30 -29.03
CA ILE A 999 -18.49 -8.52 -28.54
C ILE A 999 -18.22 -7.02 -28.69
N TYR A 1000 -16.96 -6.61 -28.53
CA TYR A 1000 -16.50 -5.28 -28.93
C TYR A 1000 -16.83 -4.94 -30.37
N ARG A 1001 -16.56 -5.84 -31.32
CA ARG A 1001 -16.95 -5.62 -32.72
C ARG A 1001 -18.47 -5.46 -32.86
N GLY A 1002 -19.26 -6.19 -32.09
CA GLY A 1002 -20.72 -6.12 -32.10
C GLY A 1002 -21.30 -4.78 -31.61
N VAL A 1003 -20.80 -4.26 -30.49
CA VAL A 1003 -21.24 -2.96 -29.94
C VAL A 1003 -20.82 -1.80 -30.86
N ILE A 1004 -19.58 -1.83 -31.38
CA ILE A 1004 -19.10 -0.84 -32.34
C ILE A 1004 -19.87 -0.90 -33.67
N SER A 1005 -20.17 -2.11 -34.16
CA SER A 1005 -21.01 -2.28 -35.35
C SER A 1005 -22.38 -1.65 -35.15
N SER A 1006 -23.00 -1.83 -33.99
CA SER A 1006 -24.30 -1.23 -33.66
C SER A 1006 -24.25 0.31 -33.62
N LEU A 1007 -23.18 0.89 -33.04
CA LEU A 1007 -22.93 2.34 -33.04
C LEU A 1007 -22.81 2.91 -34.46
N LEU A 1008 -21.94 2.30 -35.28
CA LEU A 1008 -21.70 2.74 -36.66
C LEU A 1008 -22.95 2.56 -37.54
N ALA A 1009 -23.67 1.46 -37.36
CA ALA A 1009 -24.93 1.21 -38.06
C ALA A 1009 -25.95 2.30 -37.74
N ALA A 1010 -26.10 2.70 -36.47
CA ALA A 1010 -27.02 3.77 -36.08
C ALA A 1010 -26.65 5.11 -36.75
N VAL A 1011 -25.37 5.49 -36.76
CA VAL A 1011 -24.86 6.70 -37.43
C VAL A 1011 -25.16 6.67 -38.93
N VAL A 1012 -24.81 5.58 -39.62
CA VAL A 1012 -25.01 5.44 -41.07
C VAL A 1012 -26.49 5.47 -41.42
N VAL A 1013 -27.34 4.79 -40.65
CA VAL A 1013 -28.79 4.73 -40.88
C VAL A 1013 -29.43 6.10 -40.71
N GLU A 1014 -29.07 6.85 -39.68
CA GLU A 1014 -29.64 8.19 -39.44
C GLU A 1014 -29.17 9.21 -40.49
N ILE A 1015 -27.88 9.21 -40.83
CA ILE A 1015 -27.33 10.06 -41.90
C ILE A 1015 -28.04 9.75 -43.22
N ASN A 1016 -28.18 8.48 -43.60
CA ASN A 1016 -28.85 8.07 -44.83
C ASN A 1016 -30.33 8.50 -44.85
N CYS A 1017 -31.03 8.40 -43.70
CA CYS A 1017 -32.41 8.89 -43.58
C CYS A 1017 -32.51 10.41 -43.68
N SER A 1018 -31.58 11.15 -43.06
CA SER A 1018 -31.52 12.61 -43.14
C SER A 1018 -31.24 13.08 -44.57
N LEU A 1019 -30.28 12.43 -45.26
CA LEU A 1019 -29.99 12.69 -46.65
C LEU A 1019 -31.21 12.44 -47.54
N LYS A 1020 -31.89 11.29 -47.38
CA LYS A 1020 -33.13 10.97 -48.12
C LYS A 1020 -34.24 12.00 -47.91
N LYS A 1021 -34.39 12.57 -46.71
CA LYS A 1021 -35.34 13.68 -46.45
C LYS A 1021 -34.93 14.99 -47.11
N LYS A 1022 -33.62 15.25 -47.24
CA LYS A 1022 -33.06 16.48 -47.84
C LYS A 1022 -32.94 16.44 -49.37
N VAL A 1023 -32.98 15.26 -50.01
CA VAL A 1023 -32.95 15.14 -51.49
C VAL A 1023 -34.12 15.88 -52.16
N SER A 1024 -35.20 16.18 -51.45
CA SER A 1024 -36.34 16.97 -51.94
C SER A 1024 -36.01 18.45 -52.20
N ASN A 1025 -34.94 19.00 -51.59
CA ASN A 1025 -34.47 20.38 -51.77
C ASN A 1025 -32.93 20.39 -51.88
N ALA A 1026 -32.40 20.47 -53.10
CA ALA A 1026 -30.95 20.40 -53.36
C ALA A 1026 -30.13 21.55 -52.73
N GLU A 1027 -30.77 22.66 -52.32
CA GLU A 1027 -30.13 23.82 -51.68
C GLU A 1027 -29.78 23.60 -50.19
N GLU A 1028 -30.27 22.53 -49.54
CA GLU A 1028 -30.00 22.23 -48.10
C GLU A 1028 -28.84 21.23 -47.84
N LEU A 1029 -28.16 20.76 -48.90
CA LEU A 1029 -27.08 19.77 -48.81
C LEU A 1029 -25.71 20.44 -48.59
N ILE A 1030 -25.43 20.85 -47.35
CA ILE A 1030 -24.10 21.34 -46.93
C ILE A 1030 -23.25 20.17 -46.42
N THR A 1031 -21.98 20.09 -46.84
CA THR A 1031 -21.03 19.10 -46.34
C THR A 1031 -20.70 19.40 -44.86
N PRO A 1032 -20.93 18.47 -43.92
CA PRO A 1032 -20.68 18.72 -42.50
C PRO A 1032 -19.19 18.96 -42.24
N LYS A 1033 -18.84 20.07 -41.57
CA LYS A 1033 -17.46 20.46 -41.24
C LYS A 1033 -17.08 20.11 -39.81
N THR A 1034 -18.08 19.94 -38.94
CA THR A 1034 -17.95 19.59 -37.53
C THR A 1034 -18.95 18.50 -37.16
N PHE A 1035 -18.74 17.80 -36.03
CA PHE A 1035 -19.71 16.80 -35.56
C PHE A 1035 -21.08 17.40 -35.20
N LEU A 1036 -21.16 18.71 -34.96
CA LEU A 1036 -22.42 19.41 -34.69
C LEU A 1036 -23.29 19.56 -35.96
N ASP A 1037 -22.68 19.39 -37.14
CA ASP A 1037 -23.38 19.47 -38.42
C ASP A 1037 -24.05 18.12 -38.82
N LEU A 1038 -23.85 17.08 -38.01
CA LEU A 1038 -24.49 15.77 -38.18
C LEU A 1038 -25.91 15.76 -37.55
N PRO A 1039 -26.79 14.83 -37.98
CA PRO A 1039 -28.08 14.59 -37.32
C PRO A 1039 -27.93 14.33 -35.80
N PRO A 1040 -28.97 14.61 -34.98
CA PRO A 1040 -28.85 14.67 -33.53
C PRO A 1040 -28.24 13.43 -32.84
N LEU A 1041 -28.64 12.22 -33.23
CA LEU A 1041 -28.09 10.99 -32.61
C LEU A 1041 -26.66 10.75 -33.09
N SER A 1042 -26.39 10.94 -34.38
CA SER A 1042 -25.07 10.80 -35.01
C SER A 1042 -24.05 11.78 -34.44
N SER A 1043 -24.46 13.02 -34.18
CA SER A 1043 -23.64 14.04 -33.55
C SER A 1043 -23.18 13.62 -32.15
N VAL A 1044 -24.10 13.10 -31.33
CA VAL A 1044 -23.80 12.63 -29.97
C VAL A 1044 -22.91 11.40 -29.97
N LEU A 1045 -23.21 10.40 -30.81
CA LEU A 1045 -22.41 9.18 -30.92
C LEU A 1045 -20.96 9.49 -31.35
N MET A 1046 -20.78 10.32 -32.37
CA MET A 1046 -19.45 10.70 -32.86
C MET A 1046 -18.67 11.53 -31.84
N ALA A 1047 -19.34 12.42 -31.10
CA ALA A 1047 -18.71 13.20 -30.03
C ALA A 1047 -18.23 12.32 -28.87
N ILE A 1048 -18.98 11.28 -28.51
CA ILE A 1048 -18.61 10.30 -27.47
C ILE A 1048 -17.37 9.51 -27.90
N VAL A 1049 -17.36 8.97 -29.13
CA VAL A 1049 -16.23 8.19 -29.66
C VAL A 1049 -14.95 9.06 -29.71
N ASN A 1050 -15.06 10.32 -30.15
CA ASN A 1050 -13.91 11.22 -30.27
C ASN A 1050 -13.31 11.67 -28.93
N LYS A 1051 -14.11 11.79 -27.86
CA LYS A 1051 -13.62 12.17 -26.52
C LYS A 1051 -12.85 11.05 -25.81
N SER A 1052 -13.02 9.80 -26.21
CA SER A 1052 -12.28 8.68 -25.63
C SER A 1052 -10.80 8.73 -26.07
N ALA A 1053 -9.84 8.58 -25.15
CA ALA A 1053 -8.39 8.68 -25.42
C ALA A 1053 -7.88 7.67 -26.48
N ASN A 1054 -8.70 6.70 -26.85
CA ASN A 1054 -8.45 5.72 -27.91
C ASN A 1054 -9.08 6.07 -29.26
N GLY A 1055 -9.76 7.22 -29.40
CA GLY A 1055 -10.51 7.66 -30.60
C GLY A 1055 -9.77 7.46 -31.94
N ALA A 1056 -8.45 7.72 -31.97
CA ALA A 1056 -7.63 7.55 -33.17
C ALA A 1056 -7.37 6.07 -33.55
N ARG A 1057 -7.47 5.12 -32.61
CA ARG A 1057 -7.36 3.68 -32.86
C ARG A 1057 -8.66 3.04 -33.36
N PHE A 1058 -9.81 3.72 -33.22
CA PHE A 1058 -11.12 3.19 -33.66
C PHE A 1058 -11.25 3.06 -35.17
N PHE A 1059 -10.63 3.97 -35.91
CA PHE A 1059 -10.73 4.04 -37.38
C PHE A 1059 -9.50 3.46 -38.09
N SER A 1060 -8.49 3.01 -37.34
CA SER A 1060 -7.18 2.60 -37.87
C SER A 1060 -6.93 1.09 -37.83
N LYS A 1061 -7.96 0.26 -37.62
CA LYS A 1061 -7.86 -1.20 -37.64
C LYS A 1061 -8.96 -1.83 -38.47
#